data_AF-A0A426Z311-F1
#
_entry.id   AF-A0A426Z311-F1
#
_cell.length_a   1.000
_cell.length_b   1.000
_cell.length_c   1.000
_cell.angle_alpha   90.00
_cell.angle_beta   90.00
_cell.angle_gamma   90.00
#
_symmetry.space_group_name_H-M   'P 1'
#
loop_
_entity.id
_entity.type
_entity.pdbx_description
1 polymer ?
#
loop_
_entity_poly.entity_id
_entity_poly.type
_entity_poly.pdbx_seq_one_letter_code
_entity_poly.pdbx_strand_id
1 'polypeptide(L)'
;MSSCCCCAIPSAFTSNSSLPILPSLLRAKSLSSLQRVASRIPTTQTSLQCTAQATCPVNSRYLPKVADPFDKTPHSKARFYAKLISSHCRSQQWSDVISVLASMIADGATPDRFLLPKILKACSELRDWGAAATVHGYVITASLEEDVFVGNSLVDMYSKCGDITSARAVFDRMPARDVVSWTALVNAYADAGLLDEAQAMFQSMRENGVRPDLISWNALISGFARNGETSMALLLLDELQENGLQPGTNSWNGVVSGLVQNGCFDDALEVFRQMCLHEKPNAVTIASILPACSGLTALNLGQELHSYAITNGMKMNVFVGGSLIDMYLKCGKSGFAERVFADLENRNVPVWNALIAAYADEDKMSEALDLLDLMQKDGFVPNVITYNTFIAAYARRGQKDEAFKFLFEIIRKGLKPNVVSMNALTSGFHHSGLNDEALDLFREMLLPKSFSTRCSSFLIGMLDVIIQPNAVTINSTLSVCADLKLLHFGKEVHGYILRNSFESNVFVSSALVDMYAKCYDMSSATKVFHGMKDKNVVSWNVLMAGHNHNEHPEAALKLYLEMLEQNFVPSSITMMILLLSCSNIMALRLGRELHNHIEKGRPDGCPLTLASTLINMYAKCGNIRDAKLVFDCVIEKDLVIWNAMMTGYSLHRMTMDALSLFKQMQQSGIKPDHITFTAILSACNQEGFVDEGWKLFKMMEDFYGVSPTLEHFTCMIDMLGTAGLLEESLDLIRRIPFKPDACLWATLLKACRLHSNYEIGERAARALFELEPQNASNHIVLYNIFAMSGLWESASTMMNALRDQGLKVVDICSWIEICTVIHSFKSGDSSHPEMGTILAMWNKLAYRMSKGGYVPQNIVFCDQGEVDPFTCYHTEKLAVCLGIISLRANIPIRREMLWFSRVMAGGMCAWGFVWCGGEGPQIRPPFRPLWSLASPFFDCDFWLPCGETWLP
;
A
#
# COMPACT_ATOMS: atom_id res chain seq x y z
N MET A 1 -45.10 21.29 -37.66
CA MET A 1 -43.83 20.59 -37.99
C MET A 1 -43.04 20.50 -36.69
N SER A 2 -43.26 19.56 -35.78
CA SER A 2 -43.04 18.09 -35.76
C SER A 2 -41.56 17.66 -35.76
N SER A 3 -41.25 16.76 -34.81
CA SER A 3 -40.06 15.91 -34.55
C SER A 3 -38.76 16.60 -34.09
N CYS A 4 -38.32 16.57 -32.82
CA CYS A 4 -37.96 15.46 -31.89
C CYS A 4 -36.80 14.56 -32.35
N CYS A 5 -35.62 14.77 -31.75
CA CYS A 5 -34.63 13.74 -31.35
C CYS A 5 -33.58 14.39 -30.43
N CYS A 6 -33.61 14.08 -29.12
CA CYS A 6 -32.53 14.38 -28.16
C CYS A 6 -32.00 13.04 -27.64
N CYS A 7 -30.68 12.85 -27.76
CA CYS A 7 -29.95 11.67 -27.31
C CYS A 7 -29.49 11.82 -25.84
N ALA A 8 -29.68 10.70 -25.14
CA ALA A 8 -29.38 10.37 -23.76
C ALA A 8 -27.94 10.60 -23.28
N ILE A 9 -27.84 11.04 -22.01
CA ILE A 9 -26.71 10.83 -21.10
C ILE A 9 -27.27 10.02 -19.92
N PRO A 10 -26.69 8.86 -19.53
CA PRO A 10 -27.15 8.10 -18.37
C PRO A 10 -26.28 8.40 -17.14
N SER A 11 -26.87 9.06 -16.13
CA SER A 11 -26.34 9.16 -14.77
C SER A 11 -27.31 8.46 -13.81
N ALA A 12 -26.98 7.23 -13.44
CA ALA A 12 -27.75 6.43 -12.48
C ALA A 12 -26.96 6.33 -11.17
N PHE A 13 -27.33 7.14 -10.17
CA PHE A 13 -27.46 6.79 -8.75
C PHE A 13 -27.67 8.07 -7.92
N THR A 14 -28.90 8.57 -7.88
CA THR A 14 -29.50 9.25 -6.73
C THR A 14 -31.00 8.96 -6.76
N SER A 15 -31.63 8.78 -5.59
CA SER A 15 -33.06 8.52 -5.34
C SER A 15 -33.51 7.05 -5.42
N ASN A 16 -33.41 6.35 -4.28
CA ASN A 16 -34.43 5.37 -3.92
C ASN A 16 -35.74 6.13 -3.69
N SER A 17 -36.68 5.96 -4.61
CA SER A 17 -38.13 6.15 -4.47
C SER A 17 -38.58 7.28 -3.52
N SER A 18 -38.37 8.53 -3.90
CA SER A 18 -39.30 9.58 -3.53
C SER A 18 -40.63 9.28 -4.22
N LEU A 19 -41.59 8.70 -3.49
CA LEU A 19 -43.00 8.77 -3.88
C LEU A 19 -43.33 10.25 -4.24
N PRO A 20 -44.09 10.53 -5.32
CA PRO A 20 -44.40 11.90 -5.77
C PRO A 20 -45.42 12.62 -4.87
N ILE A 21 -45.37 12.38 -3.56
CA ILE A 21 -46.31 12.86 -2.55
C ILE A 21 -45.90 14.27 -2.04
N LEU A 22 -44.60 14.58 -2.03
CA LEU A 22 -44.10 15.85 -1.48
C LEU A 22 -44.45 17.10 -2.32
N PRO A 23 -44.30 17.09 -3.66
CA PRO A 23 -44.71 18.24 -4.49
C PRO A 23 -46.23 18.48 -4.46
N SER A 24 -47.02 17.44 -4.14
CA SER A 24 -48.47 17.50 -4.05
C SER A 24 -48.97 17.95 -2.67
N LEU A 25 -48.27 17.62 -1.58
CA LEU A 25 -48.44 18.23 -0.25
C LEU A 25 -48.12 19.73 -0.26
N LEU A 26 -47.01 20.12 -0.89
CA LEU A 26 -46.55 21.52 -0.98
C LEU A 26 -47.41 22.41 -1.89
N ARG A 27 -48.38 21.84 -2.65
CA ARG A 27 -49.34 22.56 -3.52
C ARG A 27 -50.77 22.63 -2.94
N ALA A 28 -51.06 21.96 -1.83
CA ALA A 28 -52.40 21.90 -1.27
C ALA A 28 -52.74 23.20 -0.53
N LYS A 29 -53.74 23.95 -1.03
CA LYS A 29 -54.19 25.24 -0.45
C LYS A 29 -55.39 25.11 0.49
N SER A 30 -55.85 23.89 0.81
CA SER A 30 -57.02 23.65 1.67
C SER A 30 -56.96 22.33 2.46
N LEU A 31 -57.62 22.28 3.62
CA LEU A 31 -57.76 21.08 4.46
C LEU A 31 -58.28 19.85 3.66
N SER A 32 -59.18 20.10 2.71
CA SER A 32 -59.80 19.09 1.84
C SER A 32 -58.88 18.55 0.73
N SER A 33 -57.83 19.29 0.34
CA SER A 33 -56.84 18.84 -0.63
C SER A 33 -55.74 18.01 0.03
N LEU A 34 -55.38 18.32 1.28
CA LEU A 34 -54.47 17.52 2.13
C LEU A 34 -55.06 16.14 2.50
N GLN A 35 -56.34 16.08 2.90
CA GLN A 35 -57.02 14.80 3.22
C GLN A 35 -57.09 13.84 2.01
N ARG A 36 -57.17 14.38 0.79
CA ARG A 36 -57.17 13.60 -0.47
C ARG A 36 -55.79 13.06 -0.87
N VAL A 37 -54.72 13.70 -0.41
CA VAL A 37 -53.33 13.24 -0.62
C VAL A 37 -52.97 12.19 0.44
N ALA A 38 -53.40 12.39 1.69
CA ALA A 38 -53.24 11.43 2.79
C ALA A 38 -53.96 10.09 2.52
N SER A 39 -55.13 10.11 1.85
CA SER A 39 -55.86 8.89 1.47
C SER A 39 -55.24 8.10 0.31
N ARG A 40 -54.14 8.57 -0.29
CA ARG A 40 -53.44 7.94 -1.42
C ARG A 40 -52.07 7.35 -1.05
N ILE A 41 -51.69 7.40 0.22
CA ILE A 41 -50.50 6.72 0.73
C ILE A 41 -50.77 5.21 0.65
N PRO A 42 -50.03 4.44 -0.16
CA PRO A 42 -50.12 2.99 -0.10
C PRO A 42 -49.52 2.58 1.25
N THR A 43 -50.34 2.01 2.14
CA THR A 43 -49.81 1.17 3.21
C THR A 43 -49.11 0.00 2.53
N THR A 44 -47.79 0.04 2.41
CA THR A 44 -47.01 -1.09 1.92
C THR A 44 -47.16 -2.23 2.91
N GLN A 45 -48.13 -3.10 2.62
CA GLN A 45 -48.08 -4.51 2.96
C GLN A 45 -46.84 -5.10 2.28
N THR A 46 -45.72 -5.11 3.00
CA THR A 46 -44.72 -6.17 2.82
C THR A 46 -44.76 -7.02 4.06
N SER A 47 -45.23 -8.24 3.85
CA SER A 47 -45.25 -9.37 4.77
C SER A 47 -43.95 -9.50 5.57
N LEU A 48 -44.02 -9.16 6.85
CA LEU A 48 -43.30 -9.84 7.91
C LEU A 48 -44.31 -10.65 8.72
N GLN A 49 -44.70 -11.79 8.16
CA GLN A 49 -44.95 -12.96 9.00
C GLN A 49 -43.59 -13.43 9.50
N CYS A 50 -43.28 -13.12 10.76
CA CYS A 50 -42.52 -14.01 11.64
C CYS A 50 -42.89 -13.68 13.08
N THR A 51 -43.83 -14.49 13.59
CA THR A 51 -43.79 -15.10 14.92
C THR A 51 -43.03 -14.35 16.02
N ALA A 52 -43.76 -13.56 16.80
CA ALA A 52 -43.48 -13.36 18.21
C ALA A 52 -44.67 -13.88 19.03
N GLN A 53 -44.84 -15.21 19.07
CA GLN A 53 -45.35 -15.87 20.27
C GLN A 53 -44.14 -16.13 21.17
N ALA A 54 -43.74 -15.09 21.88
CA ALA A 54 -43.07 -15.23 23.16
C ALA A 54 -43.70 -14.17 24.05
N THR A 55 -44.75 -14.60 24.74
CA THR A 55 -45.24 -13.93 25.94
C THR A 55 -44.08 -13.75 26.90
N CYS A 56 -43.59 -12.53 27.06
CA CYS A 56 -42.99 -12.08 28.30
C CYS A 56 -43.57 -10.70 28.62
N PRO A 57 -44.08 -10.51 29.86
CA PRO A 57 -44.83 -9.33 30.24
C PRO A 57 -43.85 -8.17 30.36
N VAL A 58 -44.00 -7.14 29.54
CA VAL A 58 -43.48 -5.83 29.93
C VAL A 58 -44.34 -5.40 31.12
N ASN A 59 -43.72 -5.53 32.29
CA ASN A 59 -44.16 -4.98 33.55
C ASN A 59 -44.69 -3.55 33.34
N SER A 60 -46.01 -3.40 33.44
CA SER A 60 -46.71 -2.13 33.70
C SER A 60 -46.48 -1.63 35.14
N ARG A 61 -45.38 -2.06 35.79
CA ARG A 61 -45.00 -1.66 37.13
C ARG A 61 -43.91 -0.59 37.00
N TYR A 62 -44.21 0.61 37.51
CA TYR A 62 -43.46 1.87 37.43
C TYR A 62 -43.89 2.86 36.33
N LEU A 63 -45.19 2.92 36.03
CA LEU A 63 -45.80 4.25 35.99
C LEU A 63 -46.18 4.61 37.44
N PRO A 64 -45.72 5.74 38.01
CA PRO A 64 -46.31 6.21 39.25
C PRO A 64 -47.81 6.40 38.96
N LYS A 65 -48.66 5.67 39.70
CA LYS A 65 -50.09 5.97 39.80
C LYS A 65 -50.22 7.39 40.33
N VAL A 66 -50.28 8.35 39.43
CA VAL A 66 -50.75 9.71 39.74
C VAL A 66 -52.22 9.73 39.41
N ALA A 67 -53.00 10.12 40.40
CA ALA A 67 -54.46 10.13 40.42
C ALA A 67 -55.09 10.70 39.14
N ASP A 68 -56.21 10.08 38.78
CA ASP A 68 -57.13 10.47 37.71
C ASP A 68 -57.48 11.98 37.79
N PRO A 69 -57.13 12.80 36.79
CA PRO A 69 -57.53 14.20 36.74
C PRO A 69 -58.38 14.51 35.49
N PHE A 70 -58.98 13.50 34.84
CA PHE A 70 -59.70 13.65 33.57
C PHE A 70 -61.09 14.27 33.75
N ASP A 71 -61.10 15.52 34.21
CA ASP A 71 -62.27 16.39 34.12
C ASP A 71 -61.83 17.86 33.94
N LYS A 72 -60.94 18.12 32.97
CA LYS A 72 -60.41 19.46 32.73
C LYS A 72 -60.34 19.84 31.25
N THR A 73 -60.55 21.12 31.01
CA THR A 73 -60.65 21.81 29.71
C THR A 73 -59.48 21.51 28.76
N PRO A 74 -59.65 21.67 27.43
CA PRO A 74 -58.61 21.38 26.41
C PRO A 74 -57.23 22.01 26.69
N HIS A 75 -57.22 23.20 27.31
CA HIS A 75 -56.00 23.93 27.67
C HIS A 75 -55.18 23.25 28.78
N SER A 76 -55.83 22.50 29.68
CA SER A 76 -55.16 21.78 30.76
C SER A 76 -54.45 20.51 30.27
N LYS A 77 -55.03 19.83 29.27
CA LYS A 77 -54.46 18.64 28.61
C LYS A 77 -53.20 19.01 27.83
N ALA A 78 -53.23 20.09 27.05
CA ALA A 78 -52.05 20.58 26.33
C ALA A 78 -50.87 20.88 27.27
N ARG A 79 -51.14 21.47 28.44
CA ARG A 79 -50.09 21.79 29.44
C ARG A 79 -49.50 20.53 30.10
N PHE A 80 -50.27 19.45 30.23
CA PHE A 80 -49.78 18.15 30.70
C PHE A 80 -48.83 17.51 29.68
N TYR A 81 -49.26 17.39 28.41
CA TYR A 81 -48.42 16.84 27.34
C TYR A 81 -47.15 17.66 27.11
N ALA A 82 -47.23 18.99 27.19
CA ALA A 82 -46.05 19.85 27.06
C ALA A 82 -44.99 19.58 28.14
N LYS A 83 -45.41 19.26 29.37
CA LYS A 83 -44.50 18.85 30.45
C LYS A 83 -43.88 17.48 30.17
N LEU A 84 -44.68 16.53 29.69
CA LEU A 84 -44.23 15.17 29.41
C LEU A 84 -43.19 15.17 28.27
N ILE A 85 -43.50 15.81 27.14
CA ILE A 85 -42.58 15.98 26.01
C ILE A 85 -41.31 16.70 26.45
N SER A 86 -41.43 17.77 27.24
CA SER A 86 -40.24 18.47 27.75
C SER A 86 -39.39 17.60 28.67
N SER A 87 -39.99 16.67 29.42
CA SER A 87 -39.28 15.70 30.25
C SER A 87 -38.53 14.68 29.39
N HIS A 88 -39.20 14.05 28.43
CA HIS A 88 -38.56 13.08 27.53
C HIS A 88 -37.48 13.70 26.64
N CYS A 89 -37.65 14.94 26.19
CA CYS A 89 -36.59 15.68 25.49
C CYS A 89 -35.35 15.92 26.37
N ARG A 90 -35.51 16.18 27.68
CA ARG A 90 -34.36 16.32 28.60
C ARG A 90 -33.64 15.01 28.83
N SER A 91 -34.39 13.90 28.86
CA SER A 91 -33.85 12.55 28.99
C SER A 91 -33.39 11.93 27.67
N GLN A 92 -33.45 12.68 26.55
CA GLN A 92 -33.11 12.24 25.18
C GLN A 92 -33.85 10.97 24.72
N GLN A 93 -35.05 10.74 25.23
CA GLN A 93 -35.91 9.61 24.84
C GLN A 93 -36.77 10.02 23.65
N TRP A 94 -36.17 10.11 22.46
CA TRP A 94 -36.83 10.67 21.27
C TRP A 94 -38.02 9.84 20.78
N SER A 95 -37.94 8.51 20.86
CA SER A 95 -39.05 7.60 20.50
C SER A 95 -40.31 7.86 21.33
N ASP A 96 -40.11 8.15 22.62
CA ASP A 96 -41.20 8.41 23.56
C ASP A 96 -41.84 9.79 23.29
N VAL A 97 -41.07 10.76 22.79
CA VAL A 97 -41.63 12.06 22.36
C VAL A 97 -42.65 11.88 21.23
N ILE A 98 -42.34 11.02 20.25
CA ILE A 98 -43.23 10.74 19.11
C ILE A 98 -44.46 9.94 19.55
N SER A 99 -44.30 8.97 20.46
CA SER A 99 -45.44 8.20 20.99
C SER A 99 -46.39 9.09 21.81
N VAL A 100 -45.83 10.01 22.61
CA VAL A 100 -46.59 10.98 23.41
C VAL A 100 -47.30 12.00 22.52
N LEU A 101 -46.71 12.39 21.38
CA LEU A 101 -47.39 13.19 20.36
C LEU A 101 -48.62 12.47 19.79
N ALA A 102 -48.48 11.18 19.46
CA ALA A 102 -49.60 10.40 18.95
C ALA A 102 -50.76 10.32 19.96
N SER A 103 -50.43 10.14 21.25
CA SER A 103 -51.44 10.18 22.33
C SER A 103 -52.05 11.57 22.49
N MET A 104 -51.26 12.64 22.37
CA MET A 104 -51.74 14.02 22.47
C MET A 104 -52.75 14.35 21.36
N ILE A 105 -52.49 13.91 20.13
CA ILE A 105 -53.38 14.09 18.98
C ILE A 105 -54.66 13.26 19.16
N ALA A 106 -54.55 12.02 19.65
CA ALA A 106 -55.70 11.14 19.92
C ALA A 106 -56.64 11.72 21.00
N ASP A 107 -56.08 12.40 22.00
CA ASP A 107 -56.82 13.05 23.09
C ASP A 107 -57.43 14.42 22.70
N GLY A 108 -57.25 14.84 21.44
CA GLY A 108 -57.76 16.11 20.90
C GLY A 108 -56.99 17.35 21.37
N ALA A 109 -55.79 17.20 21.93
CA ALA A 109 -54.94 18.31 22.33
C ALA A 109 -54.01 18.74 21.19
N THR A 110 -53.88 20.06 20.97
CA THR A 110 -53.12 20.62 19.85
C THR A 110 -51.73 21.12 20.28
N PRO A 111 -50.64 20.72 19.60
CA PRO A 111 -49.31 21.29 19.83
C PRO A 111 -49.29 22.78 19.55
N ASP A 112 -48.75 23.57 20.47
CA ASP A 112 -48.55 24.99 20.25
C ASP A 112 -47.22 25.28 19.52
N ARG A 113 -47.02 26.54 19.12
CA ARG A 113 -45.81 27.02 18.43
C ARG A 113 -44.49 26.80 19.21
N PHE A 114 -44.55 26.55 20.52
CA PHE A 114 -43.37 26.34 21.37
C PHE A 114 -43.07 24.86 21.59
N LEU A 115 -44.08 24.00 21.45
CA LEU A 115 -43.95 22.55 21.55
C LEU A 115 -43.50 21.91 20.23
N LEU A 116 -43.95 22.46 19.10
CA LEU A 116 -43.60 21.99 17.76
C LEU A 116 -42.08 21.91 17.49
N PRO A 117 -41.26 22.92 17.82
CA PRO A 117 -39.80 22.82 17.72
C PRO A 117 -39.18 21.62 18.45
N LYS A 118 -39.70 21.28 19.64
CA LYS A 118 -39.21 20.14 20.44
C LYS A 118 -39.57 18.80 19.82
N ILE A 119 -40.76 18.73 19.23
CA ILE A 119 -41.24 17.55 18.50
C ILE A 119 -40.43 17.38 17.20
N LEU A 120 -40.25 18.45 16.43
CA LEU A 120 -39.46 18.44 15.19
C LEU A 120 -38.00 18.05 15.47
N LYS A 121 -37.43 18.48 16.60
CA LYS A 121 -36.14 17.99 17.06
C LYS A 121 -36.14 16.48 17.32
N ALA A 122 -37.17 15.92 17.95
CA ALA A 122 -37.26 14.47 18.11
C ALA A 122 -37.34 13.75 16.74
N CYS A 123 -38.09 14.29 15.77
CA CYS A 123 -38.12 13.76 14.40
C CYS A 123 -36.73 13.82 13.73
N SER A 124 -35.98 14.90 13.93
CA SER A 124 -34.65 15.07 13.35
C SER A 124 -33.62 14.09 13.92
N GLU A 125 -33.66 13.86 15.25
CA GLU A 125 -32.74 12.92 15.92
C GLU A 125 -33.05 11.45 15.55
N LEU A 126 -34.32 11.13 15.30
CA LEU A 126 -34.75 9.79 14.87
C LEU A 126 -34.62 9.57 13.36
N ARG A 127 -34.46 10.64 12.56
CA ARG A 127 -34.54 10.64 11.10
C ARG A 127 -35.83 9.96 10.57
N ASP A 128 -36.93 10.13 11.28
CA ASP A 128 -38.24 9.53 10.94
C ASP A 128 -39.02 10.46 10.00
N TRP A 129 -39.01 10.11 8.72
CA TRP A 129 -39.73 10.83 7.66
C TRP A 129 -41.25 10.84 7.83
N GLY A 130 -41.82 9.75 8.34
CA GLY A 130 -43.27 9.63 8.52
C GLY A 130 -43.75 10.59 9.60
N ALA A 131 -43.09 10.59 10.75
CA ALA A 131 -43.36 11.53 11.83
C ALA A 131 -43.11 12.98 11.39
N ALA A 132 -41.99 13.26 10.71
CA ALA A 132 -41.67 14.58 10.17
C ALA A 132 -42.76 15.13 9.23
N ALA A 133 -43.22 14.33 8.27
CA ALA A 133 -44.23 14.73 7.31
C ALA A 133 -45.60 14.99 7.96
N THR A 134 -45.99 14.16 8.94
CA THR A 134 -47.24 14.38 9.68
C THR A 134 -47.22 15.67 10.50
N VAL A 135 -46.10 15.95 11.18
CA VAL A 135 -45.92 17.19 11.95
C VAL A 135 -45.91 18.42 11.04
N HIS A 136 -45.23 18.37 9.89
CA HIS A 136 -45.26 19.48 8.93
C HIS A 136 -46.66 19.68 8.32
N GLY A 137 -47.38 18.59 8.00
CA GLY A 137 -48.78 18.67 7.59
C GLY A 137 -49.66 19.36 8.62
N TYR A 138 -49.44 19.08 9.92
CA TYR A 138 -50.12 19.77 11.01
C TYR A 138 -49.79 21.27 11.05
N VAL A 139 -48.51 21.66 10.92
CA VAL A 139 -48.07 23.07 10.90
C VAL A 139 -48.84 23.87 9.83
N ILE A 140 -49.03 23.30 8.64
CA ILE A 140 -49.80 23.90 7.55
C ILE A 140 -51.27 24.05 7.96
N THR A 141 -51.90 23.00 8.48
CA THR A 141 -53.32 23.05 8.90
C THR A 141 -53.58 23.99 10.07
N ALA A 142 -52.59 24.22 10.92
CA ALA A 142 -52.65 25.11 12.07
C ALA A 142 -52.28 26.56 11.73
N SER A 143 -51.94 26.87 10.47
CA SER A 143 -51.49 28.19 10.02
C SER A 143 -50.27 28.71 10.80
N LEU A 144 -49.36 27.81 11.17
CA LEU A 144 -48.11 28.12 11.89
C LEU A 144 -46.89 28.17 10.96
N GLU A 145 -47.11 28.08 9.64
CA GLU A 145 -46.08 28.11 8.60
C GLU A 145 -45.38 29.48 8.45
N GLU A 146 -46.02 30.56 8.92
CA GLU A 146 -45.44 31.91 8.93
C GLU A 146 -44.58 32.20 10.18
N ASP A 147 -44.61 31.32 11.19
CA ASP A 147 -43.83 31.51 12.42
C ASP A 147 -42.36 31.15 12.19
N VAL A 148 -41.46 32.12 12.40
CA VAL A 148 -40.02 31.98 12.13
C VAL A 148 -39.38 30.87 12.98
N PHE A 149 -39.84 30.64 14.22
CA PHE A 149 -39.27 29.60 15.09
C PHE A 149 -39.66 28.18 14.63
N VAL A 150 -40.90 28.03 14.16
CA VAL A 150 -41.37 26.77 13.57
C VAL A 150 -40.68 26.54 12.22
N GLY A 151 -40.55 27.58 11.39
CA GLY A 151 -39.81 27.55 10.12
C GLY A 151 -38.36 27.13 10.28
N ASN A 152 -37.61 27.73 11.22
CA ASN A 152 -36.23 27.36 11.51
C ASN A 152 -36.10 25.89 11.94
N SER A 153 -37.04 25.39 12.75
CA SER A 153 -37.07 23.99 13.19
C SER A 153 -37.41 23.01 12.06
N LEU A 154 -38.24 23.42 11.10
CA LEU A 154 -38.53 22.64 9.90
C LEU A 154 -37.32 22.54 8.97
N VAL A 155 -36.58 23.65 8.78
CA VAL A 155 -35.32 23.66 8.01
C VAL A 155 -34.29 22.70 8.64
N ASP A 156 -34.05 22.80 9.95
CA ASP A 156 -33.14 21.88 10.68
C ASP A 156 -33.59 20.41 10.54
N MET A 157 -34.88 20.14 10.72
CA MET A 157 -35.42 18.78 10.60
C MET A 157 -35.23 18.21 9.19
N TYR A 158 -35.61 18.94 8.14
CA TYR A 158 -35.44 18.47 6.76
C TYR A 158 -33.98 18.25 6.39
N SER A 159 -33.09 19.15 6.84
CA SER A 159 -31.65 19.03 6.60
C SER A 159 -31.06 17.76 7.22
N LYS A 160 -31.34 17.49 8.50
CA LYS A 160 -30.83 16.31 9.22
C LYS A 160 -31.41 14.99 8.74
N CYS A 161 -32.63 15.01 8.20
CA CYS A 161 -33.20 13.86 7.53
C CYS A 161 -32.55 13.61 6.15
N GLY A 162 -31.87 14.61 5.57
CA GLY A 162 -31.13 14.49 4.31
C GLY A 162 -31.86 15.05 3.08
N ASP A 163 -32.94 15.81 3.26
CA ASP A 163 -33.68 16.46 2.16
C ASP A 163 -33.48 17.97 2.19
N ILE A 164 -32.35 18.39 1.65
CA ILE A 164 -31.95 19.79 1.54
C ILE A 164 -32.88 20.56 0.60
N THR A 165 -33.49 19.89 -0.39
CA THR A 165 -34.39 20.53 -1.35
C THR A 165 -35.67 21.00 -0.66
N SER A 166 -36.24 20.18 0.22
CA SER A 166 -37.37 20.57 1.05
C SER A 166 -36.99 21.61 2.10
N ALA A 167 -35.81 21.49 2.71
CA ALA A 167 -35.31 22.51 3.63
C ALA A 167 -35.23 23.88 2.94
N ARG A 168 -34.69 23.92 1.72
CA ARG A 168 -34.65 25.13 0.89
C ARG A 168 -36.05 25.64 0.53
N ALA A 169 -36.96 24.75 0.15
CA ALA A 169 -38.34 25.14 -0.18
C ALA A 169 -39.10 25.73 1.01
N VAL A 170 -38.89 25.23 2.23
CA VAL A 170 -39.43 25.81 3.46
C VAL A 170 -38.83 27.20 3.68
N PHE A 171 -37.51 27.34 3.57
CA PHE A 171 -36.80 28.60 3.73
C PHE A 171 -37.27 29.69 2.73
N ASP A 172 -37.48 29.32 1.47
CA ASP A 172 -37.94 30.25 0.42
C ASP A 172 -39.39 30.73 0.64
N ARG A 173 -40.20 29.96 1.40
CA ARG A 173 -41.59 30.32 1.74
C ARG A 173 -41.72 31.14 3.02
N MET A 174 -40.68 31.22 3.85
CA MET A 174 -40.74 31.99 5.10
C MET A 174 -40.91 33.50 4.82
N PRO A 175 -41.90 34.16 5.43
CA PRO A 175 -42.16 35.59 5.19
C PRO A 175 -41.11 36.49 5.84
N ALA A 176 -40.54 36.06 6.97
CA ALA A 176 -39.44 36.71 7.65
C ALA A 176 -38.32 35.69 7.90
N ARG A 177 -37.08 36.12 7.70
CA ARG A 177 -35.87 35.29 7.87
C ARG A 177 -34.93 36.02 8.80
N ASP A 178 -34.52 35.35 9.86
CA ASP A 178 -33.54 35.87 10.80
C ASP A 178 -32.19 35.18 10.60
N VAL A 179 -31.19 35.59 11.38
CA VAL A 179 -29.83 35.02 11.34
C VAL A 179 -29.87 33.49 11.51
N VAL A 180 -30.79 32.98 12.33
CA VAL A 180 -30.93 31.54 12.59
C VAL A 180 -31.47 30.81 11.36
N SER A 181 -32.43 31.39 10.63
CA SER A 181 -32.93 30.85 9.36
C SER A 181 -31.81 30.65 8.34
N TRP A 182 -30.99 31.68 8.14
CA TRP A 182 -29.88 31.65 7.18
C TRP A 182 -28.79 30.68 7.62
N THR A 183 -28.42 30.72 8.90
CA THR A 183 -27.36 29.85 9.46
C THR A 183 -27.74 28.38 9.39
N ALA A 184 -29.00 28.03 9.67
CA ALA A 184 -29.49 26.65 9.55
C ALA A 184 -29.31 26.10 8.12
N LEU A 185 -29.55 26.93 7.11
CA LEU A 185 -29.42 26.53 5.72
C LEU A 185 -27.94 26.47 5.26
N VAL A 186 -27.10 27.41 5.70
CA VAL A 186 -25.64 27.34 5.47
C VAL A 186 -25.07 26.05 6.05
N ASN A 187 -25.46 25.72 7.28
CA ASN A 187 -25.01 24.49 7.94
C ASN A 187 -25.52 23.23 7.21
N ALA A 188 -26.76 23.26 6.71
CA ALA A 188 -27.34 22.16 5.93
C ALA A 188 -26.58 21.89 4.62
N TYR A 189 -26.22 22.94 3.87
CA TYR A 189 -25.42 22.78 2.64
C TYR A 189 -23.99 22.34 2.96
N ALA A 190 -23.38 22.88 4.01
CA ALA A 190 -22.06 22.47 4.48
C ALA A 190 -22.00 20.99 4.92
N ASP A 191 -22.98 20.53 5.69
CA ASP A 191 -23.08 19.12 6.13
C ASP A 191 -23.32 18.16 4.96
N ALA A 192 -23.83 18.66 3.84
CA ALA A 192 -24.04 17.91 2.61
C ALA A 192 -22.85 17.91 1.64
N GLY A 193 -21.78 18.66 1.96
CA GLY A 193 -20.62 18.85 1.08
C GLY A 193 -20.85 19.80 -0.11
N LEU A 194 -21.99 20.50 -0.14
CA LEU A 194 -22.34 21.50 -1.17
C LEU A 194 -21.80 22.87 -0.76
N LEU A 195 -20.47 23.00 -0.80
CA LEU A 195 -19.74 24.15 -0.24
C LEU A 195 -20.00 25.46 -0.99
N ASP A 196 -20.11 25.40 -2.33
CA ASP A 196 -20.40 26.56 -3.17
C ASP A 196 -21.78 27.15 -2.83
N GLU A 197 -22.78 26.28 -2.67
CA GLU A 197 -24.12 26.68 -2.26
C GLU A 197 -24.14 27.21 -0.82
N ALA A 198 -23.36 26.63 0.09
CA ALA A 198 -23.24 27.12 1.46
C ALA A 198 -22.67 28.55 1.48
N GLN A 199 -21.60 28.81 0.71
CA GLN A 199 -21.01 30.14 0.57
C GLN A 199 -21.96 31.12 -0.13
N ALA A 200 -22.68 30.68 -1.17
CA ALA A 200 -23.69 31.50 -1.83
C ALA A 200 -24.82 31.91 -0.88
N MET A 201 -25.28 31.01 -0.01
CA MET A 201 -26.28 31.34 1.02
C MET A 201 -25.75 32.31 2.07
N PHE A 202 -24.49 32.16 2.47
CA PHE A 202 -23.83 33.08 3.39
C PHE A 202 -23.68 34.49 2.79
N GLN A 203 -23.34 34.58 1.51
CA GLN A 203 -23.25 35.86 0.81
C GLN A 203 -24.63 36.50 0.62
N SER A 204 -25.64 35.69 0.24
CA SER A 204 -27.01 36.17 0.11
C SER A 204 -27.58 36.69 1.44
N MET A 205 -27.20 36.10 2.57
CA MET A 205 -27.53 36.62 3.91
C MET A 205 -27.02 38.07 4.09
N ARG A 206 -25.77 38.35 3.70
CA ARG A 206 -25.17 39.69 3.74
C ARG A 206 -25.87 40.67 2.81
N GLU A 207 -26.18 40.23 1.59
CA GLU A 207 -26.87 41.05 0.57
C GLU A 207 -28.29 41.42 0.97
N ASN A 208 -28.99 40.55 1.71
CA ASN A 208 -30.30 40.83 2.29
C ASN A 208 -30.24 41.72 3.55
N GLY A 209 -29.08 42.29 3.87
CA GLY A 209 -28.88 43.19 5.00
C GLY A 209 -28.85 42.50 6.37
N VAL A 210 -28.80 41.17 6.41
CA VAL A 210 -28.68 40.40 7.65
C VAL A 210 -27.20 40.24 7.98
N ARG A 211 -26.73 40.82 9.09
CA ARG A 211 -25.33 40.71 9.50
C ARG A 211 -25.05 39.30 10.04
N PRO A 212 -24.08 38.55 9.48
CA PRO A 212 -23.64 37.27 10.03
C PRO A 212 -23.12 37.43 11.46
N ASP A 213 -23.53 36.52 12.34
CA ASP A 213 -22.99 36.43 13.68
C ASP A 213 -21.87 35.38 13.75
N LEU A 214 -21.27 35.22 14.93
CA LEU A 214 -20.19 34.24 15.14
C LEU A 214 -20.65 32.80 14.84
N ILE A 215 -21.94 32.48 15.00
CA ILE A 215 -22.50 31.15 14.74
C ILE A 215 -22.58 30.92 13.22
N SER A 216 -23.02 31.92 12.45
CA SER A 216 -23.04 31.88 10.99
C SER A 216 -21.64 31.62 10.42
N TRP A 217 -20.63 32.36 10.90
CA TRP A 217 -19.25 32.17 10.48
C TRP A 217 -18.71 30.79 10.87
N ASN A 218 -18.98 30.32 12.10
CA ASN A 218 -18.55 29.00 12.55
C ASN A 218 -19.16 27.86 11.71
N ALA A 219 -20.42 27.98 11.32
CA ALA A 219 -21.08 27.01 10.45
C ALA A 219 -20.36 26.90 9.10
N LEU A 220 -20.01 28.05 8.49
CA LEU A 220 -19.29 28.09 7.22
C LEU A 220 -17.86 27.54 7.36
N ILE A 221 -17.06 28.10 8.28
CA ILE A 221 -15.66 27.73 8.51
C ILE A 221 -15.52 26.24 8.83
N SER A 222 -16.33 25.72 9.76
CA SER A 222 -16.31 24.29 10.11
C SER A 222 -16.81 23.41 8.96
N GLY A 223 -17.70 23.92 8.12
CA GLY A 223 -18.18 23.25 6.91
C GLY A 223 -17.07 23.01 5.90
N PHE A 224 -16.33 24.07 5.55
CA PHE A 224 -15.17 23.97 4.66
C PHE A 224 -14.07 23.08 5.27
N ALA A 225 -13.75 23.27 6.55
CA ALA A 225 -12.69 22.50 7.22
C ALA A 225 -13.00 20.99 7.27
N ARG A 226 -14.26 20.60 7.51
CA ARG A 226 -14.66 19.17 7.56
C ARG A 226 -14.65 18.49 6.21
N ASN A 227 -14.94 19.22 5.14
CA ASN A 227 -15.00 18.68 3.77
C ASN A 227 -13.66 18.73 3.02
N GLY A 228 -12.55 19.10 3.68
CA GLY A 228 -11.20 19.04 3.11
C GLY A 228 -10.73 20.33 2.44
N GLU A 229 -11.57 21.36 2.34
CA GLU A 229 -11.21 22.68 1.81
C GLU A 229 -10.57 23.56 2.88
N THR A 230 -9.42 23.08 3.38
CA THR A 230 -8.72 23.63 4.54
C THR A 230 -8.19 25.05 4.29
N SER A 231 -7.71 25.32 3.07
CA SER A 231 -7.22 26.64 2.66
C SER A 231 -8.32 27.70 2.74
N MET A 232 -9.52 27.36 2.25
CA MET A 232 -10.66 28.28 2.31
C MET A 232 -11.13 28.49 3.76
N ALA A 233 -11.11 27.44 4.60
CA ALA A 233 -11.47 27.57 6.00
C ALA A 233 -10.56 28.54 6.77
N LEU A 234 -9.25 28.58 6.46
CA LEU A 234 -8.30 29.53 7.04
C LEU A 234 -8.56 30.96 6.53
N LEU A 235 -8.78 31.13 5.23
CA LEU A 235 -9.12 32.44 4.65
C LEU A 235 -10.40 33.02 5.26
N LEU A 236 -11.42 32.19 5.50
CA LEU A 236 -12.66 32.62 6.14
C LEU A 236 -12.47 32.98 7.63
N LEU A 237 -11.48 32.38 8.30
CA LEU A 237 -11.12 32.74 9.66
C LEU A 237 -10.44 34.11 9.72
N ASP A 238 -9.57 34.40 8.76
CA ASP A 238 -8.94 35.71 8.59
C ASP A 238 -9.99 36.77 8.23
N GLU A 239 -10.92 36.48 7.30
CA GLU A 239 -12.01 37.40 6.94
C GLU A 239 -12.90 37.70 8.15
N LEU A 240 -13.18 36.71 9.01
CA LEU A 240 -13.92 36.92 10.26
C LEU A 240 -13.22 37.94 11.18
N GLN A 241 -11.89 37.86 11.30
CA GLN A 241 -11.09 38.79 12.11
C GLN A 241 -11.08 40.19 11.51
N GLU A 242 -10.96 40.31 10.18
CA GLU A 242 -11.02 41.59 9.46
C GLU A 242 -12.37 42.29 9.62
N ASN A 243 -13.46 41.54 9.75
CA ASN A 243 -14.79 42.07 10.06
C ASN A 243 -14.96 42.54 11.52
N GLY A 244 -13.88 42.51 12.32
CA GLY A 244 -13.87 42.98 13.71
C GLY A 244 -14.52 42.02 14.71
N LEU A 245 -14.78 40.77 14.30
CA LEU A 245 -15.25 39.71 15.17
C LEU A 245 -14.04 38.93 15.70
N GLN A 246 -13.97 38.73 17.01
CA GLN A 246 -12.94 37.88 17.61
C GLN A 246 -13.36 36.41 17.50
N PRO A 247 -12.53 35.51 16.92
CA PRO A 247 -12.87 34.11 16.83
C PRO A 247 -12.89 33.49 18.23
N GLY A 248 -14.04 32.92 18.61
CA GLY A 248 -14.20 32.24 19.89
C GLY A 248 -13.62 30.82 19.84
N THR A 249 -13.60 30.15 21.00
CA THR A 249 -13.09 28.77 21.11
C THR A 249 -13.74 27.78 20.13
N ASN A 250 -15.03 27.96 19.82
CA ASN A 250 -15.74 27.11 18.85
C ASN A 250 -15.28 27.32 17.41
N SER A 251 -14.88 28.54 17.04
CA SER A 251 -14.34 28.88 15.71
C SER A 251 -13.06 28.11 15.46
N TRP A 252 -12.11 28.24 16.40
CA TRP A 252 -10.82 27.54 16.37
C TRP A 252 -10.99 26.02 16.42
N ASN A 253 -11.85 25.50 17.30
CA ASN A 253 -12.10 24.06 17.41
C ASN A 253 -12.66 23.46 16.11
N GLY A 254 -13.52 24.19 15.40
CA GLY A 254 -14.06 23.76 14.11
C GLY A 254 -12.97 23.56 13.06
N VAL A 255 -12.04 24.51 12.96
CA VAL A 255 -10.90 24.44 12.03
C VAL A 255 -9.95 23.32 12.43
N VAL A 256 -9.51 23.30 13.70
CA VAL A 256 -8.60 22.27 14.21
C VAL A 256 -9.17 20.87 14.00
N SER A 257 -10.43 20.65 14.37
CA SER A 257 -11.07 19.34 14.20
C SER A 257 -11.20 18.95 12.73
N GLY A 258 -11.48 19.89 11.82
CA GLY A 258 -11.58 19.63 10.39
C GLY A 258 -10.22 19.27 9.76
N LEU A 259 -9.16 20.01 10.12
CA LEU A 259 -7.79 19.73 9.68
C LEU A 259 -7.31 18.34 10.12
N VAL A 260 -7.56 18.01 11.40
CA VAL A 260 -7.20 16.70 11.96
C VAL A 260 -7.97 15.56 11.29
N GLN A 261 -9.27 15.74 11.00
CA GLN A 261 -10.08 14.73 10.30
C GLN A 261 -9.57 14.45 8.88
N ASN A 262 -9.02 15.46 8.21
CA ASN A 262 -8.47 15.36 6.87
C ASN A 262 -6.98 15.00 6.82
N GLY A 263 -6.36 14.73 7.98
CA GLY A 263 -4.95 14.30 8.05
C GLY A 263 -3.92 15.42 7.89
N CYS A 264 -4.34 16.68 7.83
CA CYS A 264 -3.46 17.86 7.77
C CYS A 264 -2.94 18.21 9.17
N PHE A 265 -2.11 17.34 9.74
CA PHE A 265 -1.71 17.45 11.15
C PHE A 265 -0.80 18.65 11.45
N ASP A 266 0.13 18.98 10.55
CA ASP A 266 1.04 20.12 10.73
C ASP A 266 0.28 21.46 10.74
N ASP A 267 -0.63 21.64 9.78
CA ASP A 267 -1.51 22.82 9.71
C ASP A 267 -2.41 22.92 10.96
N ALA A 268 -2.92 21.78 11.45
CA ALA A 268 -3.73 21.76 12.67
C ALA A 268 -2.95 22.25 13.90
N LEU A 269 -1.68 21.85 14.02
CA LEU A 269 -0.79 22.31 15.10
C LEU A 269 -0.49 23.80 14.99
N GLU A 270 -0.30 24.32 13.77
CA GLU A 270 -0.04 25.74 13.57
C GLU A 270 -1.26 26.61 13.91
N VAL A 271 -2.45 26.21 13.47
CA VAL A 271 -3.71 26.87 13.85
C VAL A 271 -3.93 26.80 15.36
N PHE A 272 -3.61 25.67 15.99
CA PHE A 272 -3.70 25.54 17.44
C PHE A 272 -2.74 26.50 18.18
N ARG A 273 -1.53 26.73 17.65
CA ARG A 273 -0.60 27.73 18.19
C ARG A 273 -1.16 29.14 18.05
N GLN A 274 -1.73 29.48 16.89
CA GLN A 274 -2.40 30.77 16.68
C GLN A 274 -3.56 30.95 17.66
N MET A 275 -4.39 29.93 17.85
CA MET A 275 -5.45 29.95 18.86
C MET A 275 -4.88 30.27 20.25
N CYS A 276 -3.79 29.62 20.67
CA CYS A 276 -3.20 29.82 22.00
C CYS A 276 -2.72 31.26 22.26
N LEU A 277 -2.48 32.06 21.20
CA LEU A 277 -2.15 33.49 21.32
C LEU A 277 -3.38 34.35 21.66
N HIS A 278 -4.57 33.93 21.24
CA HIS A 278 -5.80 34.70 21.37
C HIS A 278 -6.75 34.18 22.45
N GLU A 279 -6.86 32.86 22.60
CA GLU A 279 -7.84 32.19 23.43
C GLU A 279 -7.23 31.01 24.19
N LYS A 280 -7.73 30.73 25.39
CA LYS A 280 -7.25 29.58 26.18
C LYS A 280 -7.89 28.29 25.67
N PRO A 281 -7.10 27.24 25.36
CA PRO A 281 -7.64 25.93 25.02
C PRO A 281 -8.52 25.37 26.14
N ASN A 282 -9.67 24.80 25.76
CA ASN A 282 -10.56 24.09 26.68
C ASN A 282 -10.46 22.56 26.46
N ALA A 283 -11.21 21.79 27.25
CA ALA A 283 -11.19 20.33 27.15
C ALA A 283 -11.51 19.79 25.74
N VAL A 284 -12.41 20.45 24.99
CA VAL A 284 -12.74 20.05 23.61
C VAL A 284 -11.56 20.33 22.69
N THR A 285 -10.93 21.51 22.79
CA THR A 285 -9.74 21.85 22.00
C THR A 285 -8.60 20.85 22.22
N ILE A 286 -8.31 20.51 23.47
CA ILE A 286 -7.25 19.54 23.81
C ILE A 286 -7.57 18.17 23.21
N ALA A 287 -8.82 17.69 23.35
CA ALA A 287 -9.23 16.42 22.74
C ALA A 287 -9.15 16.44 21.21
N SER A 288 -9.44 17.57 20.56
CA SER A 288 -9.39 17.72 19.10
C SER A 288 -7.97 17.77 18.53
N ILE A 289 -6.98 18.30 19.27
CA ILE A 289 -5.59 18.43 18.78
C ILE A 289 -4.72 17.20 19.10
N LEU A 290 -5.03 16.44 20.14
CA LEU A 290 -4.28 15.23 20.51
C LEU A 290 -4.16 14.18 19.40
N PRO A 291 -5.18 13.95 18.54
CA PRO A 291 -5.03 13.06 17.39
C PRO A 291 -4.00 13.56 16.36
N ALA A 292 -3.74 14.86 16.26
CA ALA A 292 -2.63 15.38 15.43
C ALA A 292 -1.28 14.97 16.01
N CYS A 293 -1.12 15.04 17.34
CA CYS A 293 0.08 14.58 18.03
C CYS A 293 0.26 13.06 17.87
N SER A 294 -0.84 12.30 17.93
CA SER A 294 -0.90 10.86 17.66
C SER A 294 -0.46 10.53 16.24
N GLY A 295 -0.98 11.26 15.24
CA GLY A 295 -0.65 11.08 13.82
C GLY A 295 0.79 11.43 13.45
N LEU A 296 1.37 12.45 14.10
CA LEU A 296 2.76 12.88 13.90
C LEU A 296 3.75 12.17 14.83
N THR A 297 3.28 11.29 15.73
CA THR A 297 4.09 10.67 16.80
C THR A 297 4.84 11.70 17.67
N ALA A 298 4.25 12.90 17.84
CA ALA A 298 4.84 14.03 18.54
C ALA A 298 4.67 13.91 20.07
N LEU A 299 5.38 12.96 20.67
CA LEU A 299 5.26 12.61 22.09
C LEU A 299 5.46 13.82 23.02
N ASN A 300 6.48 14.65 22.75
CA ASN A 300 6.81 15.79 23.61
C ASN A 300 5.64 16.79 23.70
N LEU A 301 5.04 17.12 22.55
CA LEU A 301 3.89 18.01 22.49
C LEU A 301 2.66 17.39 23.18
N GLY A 302 2.45 16.09 23.00
CA GLY A 302 1.40 15.36 23.71
C GLY A 302 1.56 15.41 25.25
N GLN A 303 2.79 15.32 25.76
CA GLN A 303 3.09 15.45 27.19
C GLN A 303 2.90 16.88 27.71
N GLU A 304 3.24 17.89 26.91
CA GLU A 304 2.98 19.29 27.23
C GLU A 304 1.47 19.57 27.33
N LEU A 305 0.68 19.09 26.36
CA LEU A 305 -0.79 19.21 26.37
C LEU A 305 -1.42 18.48 27.55
N HIS A 306 -0.90 17.29 27.90
CA HIS A 306 -1.34 16.57 29.10
C HIS A 306 -1.05 17.36 30.38
N SER A 307 0.15 17.94 30.50
CA SER A 307 0.53 18.78 31.64
C SER A 307 -0.32 20.05 31.71
N TYR A 308 -0.64 20.65 30.57
CA TYR A 308 -1.55 21.80 30.47
C TYR A 308 -2.96 21.44 30.96
N ALA A 309 -3.49 20.28 30.59
CA ALA A 309 -4.82 19.82 31.04
C ALA A 309 -4.87 19.68 32.58
N ILE A 310 -3.83 19.09 33.18
CA ILE A 310 -3.73 18.91 34.64
C ILE A 310 -3.61 20.27 35.35
N THR A 311 -2.69 21.13 34.89
CA THR A 311 -2.41 22.43 35.53
C THR A 311 -3.59 23.40 35.47
N ASN A 312 -4.43 23.30 34.45
CA ASN A 312 -5.65 24.10 34.32
C ASN A 312 -6.88 23.46 34.99
N GLY A 313 -6.70 22.36 35.74
CA GLY A 313 -7.78 21.68 36.44
C GLY A 313 -8.88 21.15 35.52
N MET A 314 -8.53 20.80 34.28
CA MET A 314 -9.49 20.20 33.35
C MET A 314 -9.88 18.83 33.89
N LYS A 315 -11.18 18.60 34.08
CA LYS A 315 -11.66 17.29 34.48
C LYS A 315 -11.26 16.25 33.44
N MET A 316 -10.58 15.19 33.89
CA MET A 316 -10.22 14.05 33.05
C MET A 316 -11.48 13.23 32.74
N ASN A 317 -12.25 13.72 31.78
CA ASN A 317 -13.43 13.05 31.27
C ASN A 317 -13.05 12.11 30.13
N VAL A 318 -14.00 11.28 29.69
CA VAL A 318 -13.83 10.32 28.59
C VAL A 318 -13.27 10.97 27.31
N PHE A 319 -13.58 12.24 27.03
CA PHE A 319 -13.16 12.92 25.81
C PHE A 319 -11.67 13.26 25.82
N VAL A 320 -11.19 13.91 26.89
CA VAL A 320 -9.77 14.27 27.03
C VAL A 320 -8.94 13.02 27.35
N GLY A 321 -9.37 12.21 28.31
CA GLY A 321 -8.63 11.01 28.73
C GLY A 321 -8.58 9.95 27.64
N GLY A 322 -9.67 9.74 26.88
CA GLY A 322 -9.66 8.82 25.73
C GLY A 322 -8.70 9.25 24.62
N SER A 323 -8.64 10.55 24.32
CA SER A 323 -7.73 11.11 23.32
C SER A 323 -6.27 11.07 23.78
N LEU A 324 -6.01 11.30 25.08
CA LEU A 324 -4.68 11.15 25.69
C LEU A 324 -4.20 9.70 25.68
N ILE A 325 -5.09 8.76 26.01
CA ILE A 325 -4.81 7.32 25.95
C ILE A 325 -4.44 6.95 24.51
N ASP A 326 -5.24 7.30 23.50
CA ASP A 326 -4.90 7.04 22.09
C ASP A 326 -3.54 7.64 21.70
N MET A 327 -3.29 8.91 22.07
CA MET A 327 -2.02 9.58 21.76
C MET A 327 -0.81 8.88 22.40
N TYR A 328 -0.86 8.56 23.70
CA TYR A 328 0.24 7.87 24.37
C TYR A 328 0.46 6.46 23.82
N LEU A 329 -0.61 5.74 23.49
CA LEU A 329 -0.54 4.41 22.90
C LEU A 329 0.11 4.45 21.52
N LYS A 330 -0.33 5.34 20.62
CA LYS A 330 0.29 5.49 19.28
C LYS A 330 1.73 6.00 19.33
N CYS A 331 2.10 6.75 20.38
CA CYS A 331 3.48 7.16 20.62
C CYS A 331 4.34 6.08 21.34
N GLY A 332 3.82 4.86 21.54
CA GLY A 332 4.54 3.74 22.15
C GLY A 332 4.82 3.91 23.65
N LYS A 333 3.97 4.65 24.37
CA LYS A 333 4.09 4.95 25.80
C LYS A 333 2.90 4.42 26.60
N SER A 334 2.68 3.10 26.54
CA SER A 334 1.61 2.39 27.26
C SER A 334 1.51 2.70 28.75
N GLY A 335 2.64 2.80 29.48
CA GLY A 335 2.62 3.10 30.91
C GLY A 335 2.04 4.48 31.29
N PHE A 336 2.11 5.48 30.40
CA PHE A 336 1.43 6.77 30.63
C PHE A 336 -0.08 6.66 30.33
N ALA A 337 -0.45 5.89 29.30
CA ALA A 337 -1.85 5.62 28.99
C ALA A 337 -2.57 4.91 30.15
N GLU A 338 -1.91 3.96 30.82
CA GLU A 338 -2.45 3.29 32.02
C GLU A 338 -2.73 4.24 33.17
N ARG A 339 -1.84 5.21 33.42
CA ARG A 339 -2.04 6.22 34.47
C ARG A 339 -3.24 7.10 34.16
N VAL A 340 -3.33 7.59 32.92
CA VAL A 340 -4.51 8.36 32.47
C VAL A 340 -5.79 7.54 32.59
N PHE A 341 -5.73 6.24 32.28
CA PHE A 341 -6.86 5.33 32.41
C PHE A 341 -7.28 5.08 33.87
N ALA A 342 -6.31 4.99 34.78
CA ALA A 342 -6.57 4.86 36.21
C ALA A 342 -7.27 6.10 36.79
N ASP A 343 -6.90 7.30 36.31
CA ASP A 343 -7.42 8.58 36.76
C ASP A 343 -8.79 8.98 36.17
N LEU A 344 -9.36 8.18 35.25
CA LEU A 344 -10.67 8.44 34.64
C LEU A 344 -11.84 8.21 35.62
N GLU A 345 -12.63 9.25 35.89
CA GLU A 345 -13.83 9.19 36.75
C GLU A 345 -14.94 8.28 36.18
N ASN A 346 -15.10 8.25 34.86
CA ASN A 346 -16.10 7.45 34.17
C ASN A 346 -15.46 6.72 32.99
N ARG A 347 -15.34 5.40 33.09
CA ARG A 347 -14.86 4.55 31.99
C ARG A 347 -16.02 4.15 31.08
N ASN A 348 -15.77 3.98 29.80
CA ASN A 348 -16.73 3.42 28.85
C ASN A 348 -16.07 2.35 27.97
N VAL A 349 -16.87 1.57 27.26
CA VAL A 349 -16.39 0.47 26.41
C VAL A 349 -15.36 0.94 25.35
N PRO A 350 -15.52 2.09 24.66
CA PRO A 350 -14.50 2.59 23.73
C PRO A 350 -13.11 2.78 24.33
N VAL A 351 -12.98 3.34 25.54
CA VAL A 351 -11.68 3.56 26.17
C VAL A 351 -11.03 2.23 26.57
N TRP A 352 -11.82 1.27 27.07
CA TRP A 352 -11.34 -0.11 27.31
C TRP A 352 -10.81 -0.76 26.02
N ASN A 353 -11.58 -0.66 24.93
CA ASN A 353 -11.19 -1.24 23.64
C ASN A 353 -9.92 -0.61 23.08
N ALA A 354 -9.73 0.70 23.24
CA ALA A 354 -8.51 1.40 22.81
C ALA A 354 -7.28 0.88 23.57
N LEU A 355 -7.39 0.71 24.88
CA LEU A 355 -6.30 0.19 25.70
C LEU A 355 -5.97 -1.27 25.35
N ILE A 356 -6.99 -2.13 25.25
CA ILE A 356 -6.83 -3.54 24.85
C ILE A 356 -6.18 -3.64 23.45
N ALA A 357 -6.62 -2.81 22.49
CA ALA A 357 -6.07 -2.80 21.14
C ALA A 357 -4.60 -2.44 21.11
N ALA A 358 -4.19 -1.43 21.87
CA ALA A 358 -2.79 -1.06 21.90
C ALA A 358 -1.89 -2.09 22.58
N TYR A 359 -2.35 -2.75 23.66
CA TYR A 359 -1.61 -3.87 24.24
C TYR A 359 -1.49 -5.05 23.26
N ALA A 360 -2.56 -5.30 22.50
CA ALA A 360 -2.54 -6.32 21.45
C ALA A 360 -1.59 -5.96 20.30
N ASP A 361 -1.44 -4.67 19.97
CA ASP A 361 -0.50 -4.14 18.97
C ASP A 361 0.97 -4.09 19.46
N GLU A 362 1.22 -3.80 20.74
CA GLU A 362 2.55 -3.83 21.37
C GLU A 362 3.08 -5.26 21.64
N ASP A 363 2.44 -6.27 21.05
CA ASP A 363 2.72 -7.69 21.21
C ASP A 363 2.50 -8.27 22.64
N LYS A 364 1.94 -7.48 23.56
CA LYS A 364 1.67 -7.82 24.98
C LYS A 364 0.29 -8.46 25.17
N MET A 365 0.16 -9.71 24.70
CA MET A 365 -1.12 -10.41 24.68
C MET A 365 -1.66 -10.78 26.06
N SER A 366 -0.77 -11.08 27.02
CA SER A 366 -1.14 -11.40 28.41
C SER A 366 -1.87 -10.24 29.08
N GLU A 367 -1.31 -9.05 28.98
CA GLU A 367 -1.84 -7.82 29.56
C GLU A 367 -3.16 -7.43 28.89
N ALA A 368 -3.29 -7.67 27.58
CA ALA A 368 -4.54 -7.45 26.86
C ALA A 368 -5.68 -8.38 27.37
N LEU A 369 -5.37 -9.63 27.70
CA LEU A 369 -6.33 -10.57 28.30
C LEU A 369 -6.67 -10.20 29.75
N ASP A 370 -5.68 -9.78 30.54
CA ASP A 370 -5.92 -9.29 31.91
C ASP A 370 -6.86 -8.07 31.91
N LEU A 371 -6.73 -7.18 30.93
CA LEU A 371 -7.62 -6.04 30.73
C LEU A 371 -9.03 -6.47 30.30
N LEU A 372 -9.19 -7.52 29.48
CA LEU A 372 -10.50 -8.08 29.15
C LEU A 372 -11.22 -8.62 30.39
N ASP A 373 -10.49 -9.33 31.25
CA ASP A 373 -11.03 -9.85 32.51
C ASP A 373 -11.39 -8.72 33.48
N LEU A 374 -10.55 -7.68 33.57
CA LEU A 374 -10.83 -6.51 34.40
C LEU A 374 -12.06 -5.73 33.90
N MET A 375 -12.19 -5.54 32.58
CA MET A 375 -13.36 -4.92 31.96
C MET A 375 -14.66 -5.64 32.35
N GLN A 376 -14.64 -6.99 32.33
CA GLN A 376 -15.80 -7.80 32.73
C GLN A 376 -16.09 -7.70 34.24
N LYS A 377 -15.04 -7.69 35.09
CA LYS A 377 -15.18 -7.52 36.54
C LYS A 377 -15.75 -6.15 36.92
N ASP A 378 -15.37 -5.10 36.20
CA ASP A 378 -15.92 -3.74 36.35
C ASP A 378 -17.36 -3.61 35.81
N GLY A 379 -17.95 -4.70 35.30
CA GLY A 379 -19.36 -4.75 34.88
C GLY A 379 -19.60 -4.32 33.43
N PHE A 380 -18.55 -4.12 32.62
CA PHE A 380 -18.69 -3.81 31.20
C PHE A 380 -18.77 -5.08 30.36
N VAL A 381 -19.69 -5.10 29.39
CA VAL A 381 -19.89 -6.25 28.49
C VAL A 381 -19.02 -6.06 27.24
N PRO A 382 -18.07 -6.98 26.94
CA PRO A 382 -17.31 -6.97 25.70
C PRO A 382 -18.23 -7.05 24.48
N ASN A 383 -17.94 -6.26 23.46
CA ASN A 383 -18.70 -6.25 22.22
C ASN A 383 -17.90 -6.89 21.07
N VAL A 384 -18.48 -6.91 19.87
CA VAL A 384 -17.83 -7.47 18.68
C VAL A 384 -16.48 -6.79 18.38
N ILE A 385 -16.34 -5.50 18.69
CA ILE A 385 -15.08 -4.75 18.50
C ILE A 385 -14.00 -5.29 19.43
N THR A 386 -14.32 -5.50 20.72
CA THR A 386 -13.37 -6.06 21.70
C THR A 386 -12.82 -7.41 21.24
N TYR A 387 -13.69 -8.28 20.73
CA TYR A 387 -13.27 -9.60 20.24
C TYR A 387 -12.52 -9.53 18.90
N ASN A 388 -12.92 -8.66 17.98
CA ASN A 388 -12.22 -8.47 16.71
C ASN A 388 -10.77 -8.00 16.91
N THR A 389 -10.50 -7.20 17.95
CA THR A 389 -9.14 -6.81 18.33
C THR A 389 -8.27 -8.03 18.62
N PHE A 390 -8.77 -8.99 19.40
CA PHE A 390 -8.04 -10.23 19.69
C PHE A 390 -7.90 -11.13 18.47
N ILE A 391 -8.97 -11.26 17.67
CA ILE A 391 -8.93 -12.01 16.40
C ILE A 391 -7.83 -11.47 15.49
N ALA A 392 -7.75 -10.15 15.29
CA ALA A 392 -6.73 -9.50 14.46
C ALA A 392 -5.31 -9.72 15.01
N ALA A 393 -5.14 -9.62 16.34
CA ALA A 393 -3.85 -9.83 16.99
C ALA A 393 -3.35 -11.28 16.85
N TYR A 394 -4.20 -12.26 17.13
CA TYR A 394 -3.84 -13.68 16.99
C TYR A 394 -3.62 -14.09 15.53
N ALA A 395 -4.45 -13.59 14.61
CA ALA A 395 -4.30 -13.87 13.18
C ALA A 395 -2.97 -13.32 12.63
N ARG A 396 -2.56 -12.10 12.99
CA ARG A 396 -1.25 -11.54 12.61
C ARG A 396 -0.06 -12.36 13.12
N ARG A 397 -0.21 -13.05 14.25
CA ARG A 397 0.81 -13.96 14.81
C ARG A 397 0.80 -15.37 14.21
N GLY A 398 -0.11 -15.66 13.28
CA GLY A 398 -0.30 -17.00 12.72
C GLY A 398 -0.93 -18.00 13.69
N GLN A 399 -1.45 -17.54 14.83
CA GLN A 399 -2.11 -18.40 15.83
C GLN A 399 -3.59 -18.61 15.46
N LYS A 400 -3.81 -19.43 14.42
CA LYS A 400 -5.16 -19.63 13.85
C LYS A 400 -6.18 -20.18 14.84
N ASP A 401 -5.78 -21.12 15.70
CA ASP A 401 -6.70 -21.78 16.63
C ASP A 401 -7.28 -20.81 17.67
N GLU A 402 -6.44 -19.92 18.21
CA GLU A 402 -6.88 -18.89 19.16
C GLU A 402 -7.71 -17.81 18.45
N ALA A 403 -7.34 -17.42 17.22
CA ALA A 403 -8.14 -16.49 16.43
C ALA A 403 -9.57 -17.01 16.17
N PHE A 404 -9.70 -18.29 15.76
CA PHE A 404 -10.99 -18.92 15.58
C PHE A 404 -11.76 -19.13 16.88
N LYS A 405 -11.07 -19.43 17.99
CA LYS A 405 -11.69 -19.54 19.33
C LYS A 405 -12.39 -18.26 19.76
N PHE A 406 -11.79 -17.09 19.52
CA PHE A 406 -12.44 -15.81 19.78
C PHE A 406 -13.63 -15.55 18.86
N LEU A 407 -13.55 -15.98 17.59
CA LEU A 407 -14.71 -15.93 16.69
C LEU A 407 -15.86 -16.82 17.19
N PHE A 408 -15.57 -18.02 17.70
CA PHE A 408 -16.58 -18.88 18.32
C PHE A 408 -17.13 -18.28 19.61
N GLU A 409 -16.33 -17.54 20.36
CA GLU A 409 -16.81 -16.85 21.56
C GLU A 409 -17.83 -15.75 21.22
N ILE A 410 -17.62 -14.99 20.13
CA ILE A 410 -18.61 -14.03 19.60
C ILE A 410 -19.95 -14.75 19.39
N ILE A 411 -19.94 -15.88 18.67
CA ILE A 411 -21.15 -16.67 18.37
C ILE A 411 -21.79 -17.20 19.66
N ARG A 412 -20.98 -17.75 20.57
CA ARG A 412 -21.45 -18.33 21.85
C ARG A 412 -22.13 -17.29 22.73
N LYS A 413 -21.65 -16.04 22.72
CA LYS A 413 -22.26 -14.93 23.48
C LYS A 413 -23.47 -14.31 22.78
N GLY A 414 -23.93 -14.87 21.65
CA GLY A 414 -25.07 -14.36 20.88
C GLY A 414 -24.76 -13.06 20.14
N LEU A 415 -23.48 -12.68 20.05
CA LEU A 415 -23.03 -11.58 19.21
C LEU A 415 -22.93 -12.10 17.76
N LYS A 416 -23.20 -11.22 16.79
CA LYS A 416 -23.10 -11.57 15.36
C LYS A 416 -21.74 -11.13 14.81
N PRO A 417 -20.89 -12.04 14.32
CA PRO A 417 -19.72 -11.67 13.54
C PRO A 417 -20.12 -10.80 12.35
N ASN A 418 -19.27 -9.84 12.01
CA ASN A 418 -19.51 -8.93 10.90
C ASN A 418 -18.34 -8.99 9.89
N VAL A 419 -18.40 -8.18 8.84
CA VAL A 419 -17.34 -8.10 7.84
C VAL A 419 -15.98 -7.73 8.46
N VAL A 420 -15.96 -6.98 9.57
CA VAL A 420 -14.72 -6.61 10.27
C VAL A 420 -14.08 -7.83 10.92
N SER A 421 -14.87 -8.76 11.48
CA SER A 421 -14.37 -10.02 12.03
C SER A 421 -13.70 -10.87 10.95
N MET A 422 -14.32 -10.96 9.77
CA MET A 422 -13.76 -11.70 8.64
C MET A 422 -12.51 -11.02 8.09
N ASN A 423 -12.54 -9.69 7.93
CA ASN A 423 -11.38 -8.92 7.46
C ASN A 423 -10.17 -9.06 8.39
N ALA A 424 -10.40 -9.06 9.71
CA ALA A 424 -9.34 -9.26 10.70
C ALA A 424 -8.64 -10.63 10.50
N LEU A 425 -9.41 -11.68 10.21
CA LEU A 425 -8.86 -13.01 9.91
C LEU A 425 -8.15 -13.03 8.56
N THR A 426 -8.83 -12.62 7.47
CA THR A 426 -8.25 -12.66 6.11
C THR A 426 -6.96 -11.84 6.02
N SER A 427 -6.98 -10.61 6.56
CA SER A 427 -5.80 -9.75 6.58
C SER A 427 -4.73 -10.30 7.52
N GLY A 428 -5.09 -10.72 8.74
CA GLY A 428 -4.12 -11.24 9.70
C GLY A 428 -3.42 -12.54 9.23
N PHE A 429 -4.17 -13.46 8.63
CA PHE A 429 -3.62 -14.70 8.06
C PHE A 429 -2.71 -14.43 6.87
N HIS A 430 -3.05 -13.46 6.02
CA HIS A 430 -2.14 -13.01 4.97
C HIS A 430 -0.80 -12.50 5.55
N HIS A 431 -0.83 -11.61 6.55
CA HIS A 431 0.39 -11.07 7.16
C HIS A 431 1.26 -12.13 7.86
N SER A 432 0.66 -13.23 8.35
CA SER A 432 1.38 -14.35 8.95
C SER A 432 1.82 -15.43 7.96
N GLY A 433 1.49 -15.28 6.67
CA GLY A 433 1.82 -16.24 5.61
C GLY A 433 0.86 -17.44 5.50
N LEU A 434 -0.21 -17.49 6.30
CA LEU A 434 -1.30 -18.47 6.21
C LEU A 434 -2.27 -18.12 5.08
N ASN A 435 -1.73 -18.07 3.86
CA ASN A 435 -2.45 -17.59 2.68
C ASN A 435 -3.63 -18.49 2.29
N ASP A 436 -3.51 -19.81 2.47
CA ASP A 436 -4.57 -20.76 2.12
C ASP A 436 -5.82 -20.54 2.99
N GLU A 437 -5.65 -20.37 4.30
CA GLU A 437 -6.76 -20.06 5.22
C GLU A 437 -7.44 -18.73 4.88
N ALA A 438 -6.67 -17.72 4.44
CA ALA A 438 -7.22 -16.43 4.02
C ALA A 438 -8.10 -16.56 2.75
N LEU A 439 -7.66 -17.37 1.78
CA LEU A 439 -8.42 -17.63 0.55
C LEU A 439 -9.66 -18.49 0.81
N ASP A 440 -9.57 -19.48 1.68
CA ASP A 440 -10.71 -20.31 2.07
C ASP A 440 -11.79 -19.46 2.76
N LEU A 441 -11.42 -18.60 3.71
CA LEU A 441 -12.35 -17.65 4.33
C LEU A 441 -13.05 -16.76 3.29
N PHE A 442 -12.31 -16.26 2.30
CA PHE A 442 -12.91 -15.45 1.24
C PHE A 442 -13.90 -16.27 0.40
N ARG A 443 -13.58 -17.52 0.06
CA ARG A 443 -14.50 -18.43 -0.65
C ARG A 443 -15.75 -18.70 0.18
N GLU A 444 -15.61 -18.89 1.50
CA GLU A 444 -16.75 -19.08 2.39
C GLU A 444 -17.70 -17.89 2.39
N MET A 445 -17.17 -16.66 2.39
CA MET A 445 -17.97 -15.43 2.30
C MET A 445 -18.76 -15.31 0.98
N LEU A 446 -18.32 -15.99 -0.08
CA LEU A 446 -18.97 -15.98 -1.40
C LEU A 446 -20.09 -17.03 -1.55
N LEU A 447 -20.19 -18.02 -0.64
CA LEU A 447 -21.13 -19.15 -0.80
C LEU A 447 -22.58 -18.75 -0.47
N PRO A 448 -23.55 -19.01 -1.36
CA PRO A 448 -24.97 -18.77 -1.09
C PRO A 448 -25.55 -19.83 -0.13
N LYS A 449 -26.50 -19.42 0.73
CA LYS A 449 -27.17 -20.25 1.76
C LYS A 449 -27.71 -21.62 1.28
N SER A 450 -27.96 -21.79 -0.02
CA SER A 450 -28.64 -22.97 -0.59
C SER A 450 -27.78 -24.22 -0.77
N PHE A 451 -26.45 -24.16 -0.57
CA PHE A 451 -25.54 -25.30 -0.70
C PHE A 451 -25.13 -25.92 0.65
N SER A 452 -25.89 -25.66 1.72
CA SER A 452 -25.66 -26.15 3.09
C SER A 452 -25.87 -27.67 3.30
N THR A 453 -25.87 -28.49 2.25
CA THR A 453 -26.01 -29.94 2.40
C THR A 453 -24.91 -30.67 1.64
N ARG A 454 -23.93 -31.11 2.42
CA ARG A 454 -22.84 -32.07 2.11
C ARG A 454 -21.52 -31.43 1.65
N CYS A 455 -20.62 -31.40 2.63
CA CYS A 455 -19.16 -31.31 2.58
C CYS A 455 -18.50 -29.93 2.67
N SER A 456 -17.84 -29.79 3.83
CA SER A 456 -16.59 -29.08 4.13
C SER A 456 -16.55 -27.56 4.09
N SER A 457 -17.14 -26.91 5.11
CA SER A 457 -16.33 -26.18 6.09
C SER A 457 -17.09 -25.96 7.41
N PHE A 458 -16.36 -25.93 8.53
CA PHE A 458 -16.90 -25.91 9.91
C PHE A 458 -17.58 -24.58 10.29
N LEU A 459 -17.25 -23.48 9.59
CA LEU A 459 -17.73 -22.12 9.87
C LEU A 459 -19.11 -21.80 9.28
N ILE A 460 -19.40 -22.27 8.06
CA ILE A 460 -20.65 -21.98 7.35
C ILE A 460 -21.87 -22.61 8.05
N GLY A 461 -21.67 -23.75 8.72
CA GLY A 461 -22.75 -24.40 9.49
C GLY A 461 -23.19 -23.62 10.74
N MET A 462 -22.41 -22.64 11.22
CA MET A 462 -22.70 -21.87 12.44
C MET A 462 -23.12 -20.42 12.19
N LEU A 463 -22.89 -19.88 10.99
CA LEU A 463 -23.22 -18.48 10.66
C LEU A 463 -24.58 -18.39 9.96
N ASP A 464 -25.63 -18.02 10.71
CA ASP A 464 -26.97 -17.74 10.15
C ASP A 464 -27.03 -16.48 9.25
N VAL A 465 -25.92 -15.76 9.10
CA VAL A 465 -25.82 -14.42 8.50
C VAL A 465 -24.91 -14.45 7.27
N ILE A 466 -25.40 -13.88 6.16
CA ILE A 466 -24.59 -13.68 4.94
C ILE A 466 -23.66 -12.49 5.19
N ILE A 467 -22.35 -12.73 5.20
CA ILE A 467 -21.34 -11.66 5.30
C ILE A 467 -20.70 -11.49 3.93
N GLN A 468 -21.06 -10.41 3.23
CA GLN A 468 -20.48 -10.10 1.92
C GLN A 468 -19.10 -9.45 2.07
N PRO A 469 -18.12 -9.81 1.22
CA PRO A 469 -16.85 -9.11 1.14
C PRO A 469 -17.00 -7.62 0.86
N ASN A 470 -16.18 -6.79 1.50
CA ASN A 470 -16.07 -5.37 1.21
C ASN A 470 -14.70 -5.05 0.57
N ALA A 471 -14.46 -3.78 0.27
CA ALA A 471 -13.20 -3.33 -0.34
C ALA A 471 -11.94 -3.78 0.42
N VAL A 472 -11.98 -3.82 1.76
CA VAL A 472 -10.85 -4.24 2.60
C VAL A 472 -10.62 -5.75 2.49
N THR A 473 -11.69 -6.55 2.47
CA THR A 473 -11.60 -8.00 2.23
C THR A 473 -10.96 -8.26 0.87
N ILE A 474 -11.47 -7.59 -0.17
CA ILE A 474 -11.04 -7.75 -1.55
C ILE A 474 -9.55 -7.38 -1.70
N ASN A 475 -9.11 -6.26 -1.12
CA ASN A 475 -7.70 -5.86 -1.14
C ASN A 475 -6.79 -6.90 -0.49
N SER A 476 -7.19 -7.44 0.66
CA SER A 476 -6.42 -8.46 1.37
C SER A 476 -6.32 -9.73 0.50
N THR A 477 -7.43 -10.18 -0.08
CA THR A 477 -7.46 -11.34 -0.99
C THR A 477 -6.62 -11.12 -2.25
N LEU A 478 -6.69 -9.93 -2.87
CA LEU A 478 -5.88 -9.61 -4.05
C LEU A 478 -4.38 -9.59 -3.73
N SER A 479 -4.00 -9.10 -2.55
CA SER A 479 -2.61 -9.12 -2.08
C SER A 479 -2.09 -10.56 -1.95
N VAL A 480 -2.90 -11.45 -1.36
CA VAL A 480 -2.60 -12.91 -1.31
C VAL A 480 -2.43 -13.48 -2.72
N CYS A 481 -3.34 -13.14 -3.65
CA CYS A 481 -3.25 -13.60 -5.04
C CYS A 481 -1.96 -13.13 -5.72
N ALA A 482 -1.55 -11.89 -5.45
CA ALA A 482 -0.37 -11.27 -6.02
C ALA A 482 0.92 -11.95 -5.53
N ASP A 483 1.00 -12.21 -4.23
CA ASP A 483 2.19 -12.81 -3.61
C ASP A 483 2.35 -14.30 -3.96
N LEU A 484 1.24 -15.03 -4.07
CA LEU A 484 1.22 -16.42 -4.54
C LEU A 484 1.18 -16.58 -6.07
N LYS A 485 1.14 -15.48 -6.83
CA LYS A 485 1.05 -15.45 -8.30
C LYS A 485 -0.15 -16.24 -8.86
N LEU A 486 -1.30 -16.19 -8.17
CA LEU A 486 -2.52 -16.93 -8.51
C LEU A 486 -3.39 -16.18 -9.54
N LEU A 487 -2.92 -16.08 -10.78
CA LEU A 487 -3.59 -15.32 -11.84
C LEU A 487 -5.06 -15.73 -12.09
N HIS A 488 -5.36 -17.04 -12.07
CA HIS A 488 -6.73 -17.52 -12.33
C HIS A 488 -7.70 -17.07 -11.23
N PHE A 489 -7.32 -17.26 -9.97
CA PHE A 489 -8.15 -16.86 -8.84
C PHE A 489 -8.27 -15.33 -8.76
N GLY A 490 -7.20 -14.59 -9.04
CA GLY A 490 -7.25 -13.13 -9.17
C GLY A 490 -8.23 -12.64 -10.25
N LYS A 491 -8.37 -13.36 -11.37
CA LYS A 491 -9.40 -13.09 -12.41
C LYS A 491 -10.82 -13.37 -11.93
N GLU A 492 -11.02 -14.41 -11.11
CA GLU A 492 -12.32 -14.67 -10.47
C GLU A 492 -12.72 -13.53 -9.53
N VAL A 493 -11.78 -13.06 -8.70
CA VAL A 493 -11.97 -11.91 -7.80
C VAL A 493 -12.25 -10.64 -8.62
N HIS A 494 -11.53 -10.41 -9.72
CA HIS A 494 -11.81 -9.29 -10.63
C HIS A 494 -13.24 -9.37 -11.22
N GLY A 495 -13.71 -10.57 -11.57
CA GLY A 495 -15.09 -10.79 -11.99
C GLY A 495 -16.11 -10.44 -10.90
N TYR A 496 -15.81 -10.76 -9.63
CA TYR A 496 -16.65 -10.34 -8.49
C TYR A 496 -16.68 -8.82 -8.31
N ILE A 497 -15.53 -8.14 -8.44
CA ILE A 497 -15.40 -6.68 -8.35
C ILE A 497 -16.32 -6.00 -9.37
N LEU A 498 -16.27 -6.45 -10.63
CA LEU A 498 -17.10 -5.90 -11.72
C LEU A 498 -18.60 -6.15 -11.50
N ARG A 499 -18.98 -7.30 -10.93
CA ARG A 499 -20.39 -7.63 -10.65
C ARG A 499 -20.99 -6.82 -9.50
N ASN A 500 -20.16 -6.35 -8.58
CA ASN A 500 -20.58 -5.64 -7.37
C ASN A 500 -20.20 -4.15 -7.38
N SER A 501 -19.79 -3.61 -8.54
CA SER A 501 -19.50 -2.18 -8.74
C SER A 501 -18.36 -1.61 -7.88
N PHE A 502 -17.36 -2.43 -7.54
CA PHE A 502 -16.20 -2.01 -6.75
C PHE A 502 -15.08 -1.35 -7.59
N GLU A 503 -15.19 -1.30 -8.92
CA GLU A 503 -14.19 -0.71 -9.83
C GLU A 503 -13.98 0.80 -9.64
N SER A 504 -14.98 1.49 -9.10
CA SER A 504 -14.88 2.91 -8.75
C SER A 504 -13.97 3.17 -7.55
N ASN A 505 -13.69 2.15 -6.73
CA ASN A 505 -12.82 2.30 -5.58
C ASN A 505 -11.35 2.27 -5.99
N VAL A 506 -10.66 3.41 -5.86
CA VAL A 506 -9.24 3.58 -6.25
C VAL A 506 -8.32 2.57 -5.56
N PHE A 507 -8.60 2.20 -4.30
CA PHE A 507 -7.78 1.24 -3.56
C PHE A 507 -7.92 -0.18 -4.10
N VAL A 508 -9.14 -0.59 -4.45
CA VAL A 508 -9.42 -1.91 -5.06
C VAL A 508 -8.82 -2.00 -6.46
N SER A 509 -9.02 -0.97 -7.27
CA SER A 509 -8.45 -0.91 -8.62
C SER A 509 -6.92 -0.86 -8.60
N SER A 510 -6.30 -0.16 -7.64
CA SER A 510 -4.84 -0.17 -7.46
C SER A 510 -4.33 -1.57 -7.06
N ALA A 511 -5.01 -2.26 -6.14
CA ALA A 511 -4.66 -3.63 -5.75
C ALA A 511 -4.82 -4.63 -6.91
N LEU A 512 -5.80 -4.42 -7.80
CA LEU A 512 -5.94 -5.20 -9.02
C LEU A 512 -4.76 -5.01 -9.98
N VAL A 513 -4.29 -3.76 -10.15
CA VAL A 513 -3.11 -3.48 -10.97
C VAL A 513 -1.88 -4.19 -10.39
N ASP A 514 -1.67 -4.15 -9.06
CA ASP A 514 -0.55 -4.84 -8.39
C ASP A 514 -0.62 -6.36 -8.62
N MET A 515 -1.80 -6.95 -8.43
CA MET A 515 -2.04 -8.38 -8.61
C MET A 515 -1.71 -8.83 -10.04
N TYR A 516 -2.23 -8.14 -11.06
CA TYR A 516 -1.92 -8.47 -12.44
C TYR A 516 -0.43 -8.26 -12.77
N ALA A 517 0.18 -7.20 -12.26
CA ALA A 517 1.60 -6.91 -12.51
C ALA A 517 2.51 -7.98 -11.90
N LYS A 518 2.29 -8.39 -10.64
CA LYS A 518 3.05 -9.47 -9.98
C LYS A 518 2.79 -10.86 -10.59
N CYS A 519 1.64 -11.05 -11.23
CA CYS A 519 1.33 -12.25 -12.02
C CYS A 519 1.86 -12.23 -13.47
N TYR A 520 2.73 -11.27 -13.81
CA TYR A 520 3.31 -11.07 -15.15
C TYR A 520 2.30 -10.78 -16.28
N ASP A 521 1.08 -10.33 -15.96
CA ASP A 521 0.07 -9.91 -16.95
C ASP A 521 -0.05 -8.37 -17.02
N MET A 522 1.00 -7.73 -17.53
CA MET A 522 1.06 -6.27 -17.66
C MET A 522 0.00 -5.70 -18.62
N SER A 523 -0.50 -6.50 -19.57
CA SER A 523 -1.58 -6.09 -20.47
C SER A 523 -2.87 -5.80 -19.70
N SER A 524 -3.27 -6.73 -18.83
CA SER A 524 -4.44 -6.56 -17.97
C SER A 524 -4.23 -5.46 -16.92
N ALA A 525 -3.05 -5.39 -16.30
CA ALA A 525 -2.71 -4.33 -15.34
C ALA A 525 -2.87 -2.93 -15.96
N THR A 526 -2.33 -2.73 -17.15
CA THR A 526 -2.41 -1.45 -17.89
C THR A 526 -3.86 -1.11 -18.26
N LYS A 527 -4.67 -2.09 -18.68
CA LYS A 527 -6.10 -1.88 -18.99
C LYS A 527 -6.90 -1.44 -17.77
N VAL A 528 -6.70 -2.09 -16.62
CA VAL A 528 -7.37 -1.72 -15.36
C VAL A 528 -6.97 -0.30 -14.98
N PHE A 529 -5.68 0.03 -15.02
CA PHE A 529 -5.18 1.37 -14.69
C PHE A 529 -5.80 2.47 -15.57
N HIS A 530 -5.83 2.27 -16.89
CA HIS A 530 -6.43 3.25 -17.80
C HIS A 530 -7.94 3.39 -17.59
N GLY A 531 -8.62 2.33 -17.17
CA GLY A 531 -10.05 2.33 -16.83
C GLY A 531 -10.41 3.07 -15.53
N MET A 532 -9.43 3.39 -14.68
CA MET A 532 -9.67 4.13 -13.43
C MET A 532 -10.05 5.59 -13.72
N LYS A 533 -11.21 6.03 -13.20
CA LYS A 533 -11.66 7.43 -13.30
C LYS A 533 -10.83 8.35 -12.41
N ASP A 534 -10.66 7.94 -11.15
CA ASP A 534 -9.89 8.67 -10.15
C ASP A 534 -8.56 7.95 -9.94
N LYS A 535 -7.46 8.63 -10.30
CA LYS A 535 -6.09 8.13 -10.11
C LYS A 535 -5.42 8.93 -9.00
N ASN A 536 -4.62 8.24 -8.20
CA ASN A 536 -3.78 8.86 -7.16
C ASN A 536 -2.32 8.43 -7.32
N VAL A 537 -1.43 9.05 -6.55
CA VAL A 537 0.02 8.76 -6.60
C VAL A 537 0.31 7.27 -6.36
N VAL A 538 -0.47 6.59 -5.51
CA VAL A 538 -0.32 5.16 -5.23
C VAL A 538 -0.61 4.32 -6.48
N SER A 539 -1.69 4.59 -7.20
CA SER A 539 -2.05 3.86 -8.43
C SER A 539 -0.97 3.97 -9.52
N TRP A 540 -0.35 5.14 -9.67
CA TRP A 540 0.79 5.35 -10.56
C TRP A 540 2.02 4.56 -10.12
N ASN A 541 2.35 4.61 -8.83
CA ASN A 541 3.48 3.88 -8.25
C ASN A 541 3.35 2.37 -8.46
N VAL A 542 2.15 1.81 -8.27
CA VAL A 542 1.90 0.37 -8.47
C VAL A 542 2.18 -0.03 -9.92
N LEU A 543 1.69 0.74 -10.91
CA LEU A 543 1.93 0.41 -12.32
C LEU A 543 3.42 0.55 -12.69
N MET A 544 4.10 1.61 -12.24
CA MET A 544 5.53 1.81 -12.47
C MET A 544 6.39 0.71 -11.83
N ALA A 545 6.09 0.34 -10.58
CA ALA A 545 6.74 -0.77 -9.90
C ALA A 545 6.48 -2.10 -10.62
N GLY A 546 5.26 -2.30 -11.12
CA GLY A 546 4.90 -3.44 -11.96
C GLY A 546 5.76 -3.56 -13.21
N HIS A 547 5.99 -2.45 -13.94
CA HIS A 547 6.89 -2.44 -15.10
C HIS A 547 8.34 -2.79 -14.74
N ASN A 548 8.86 -2.30 -13.60
CA ASN A 548 10.18 -2.68 -13.12
C ASN A 548 10.28 -4.17 -12.80
N HIS A 549 9.27 -4.74 -12.13
CA HIS A 549 9.22 -6.17 -11.79
C HIS A 549 9.20 -7.06 -13.04
N ASN A 550 8.55 -6.59 -14.10
CA ASN A 550 8.42 -7.30 -15.37
C ASN A 550 9.57 -7.02 -16.36
N GLU A 551 10.72 -6.50 -15.91
CA GLU A 551 11.90 -6.22 -16.75
C GLU A 551 11.66 -5.18 -17.88
N HIS A 552 10.69 -4.27 -17.70
CA HIS A 552 10.42 -3.15 -18.61
C HIS A 552 10.62 -1.77 -17.94
N PRO A 553 11.80 -1.47 -17.37
CA PRO A 553 12.05 -0.23 -16.61
C PRO A 553 11.91 1.06 -17.42
N GLU A 554 12.09 1.01 -18.74
CA GLU A 554 11.90 2.16 -19.64
C GLU A 554 10.45 2.66 -19.66
N ALA A 555 9.49 1.74 -19.53
CA ALA A 555 8.07 2.08 -19.47
C ALA A 555 7.73 2.81 -18.17
N ALA A 556 8.36 2.47 -17.05
CA ALA A 556 8.17 3.16 -15.78
C ALA A 556 8.63 4.63 -15.86
N LEU A 557 9.76 4.90 -16.54
CA LEU A 557 10.24 6.27 -16.76
C LEU A 557 9.30 7.09 -17.67
N LYS A 558 8.66 6.46 -18.67
CA LYS A 558 7.64 7.12 -19.51
C LYS A 558 6.39 7.45 -18.71
N LEU A 559 5.90 6.51 -17.90
CA LEU A 559 4.76 6.73 -17.01
C LEU A 559 5.00 7.85 -15.99
N TYR A 560 6.25 8.05 -15.55
CA TYR A 560 6.59 9.20 -14.71
C TYR A 560 6.39 10.54 -15.42
N LEU A 561 6.77 10.64 -16.69
CA LEU A 561 6.53 11.86 -17.47
C LEU A 561 5.02 12.11 -17.64
N GLU A 562 4.24 11.06 -17.92
CA GLU A 562 2.77 11.15 -17.99
C GLU A 562 2.14 11.58 -16.65
N MET A 563 2.68 11.09 -15.53
CA MET A 563 2.25 11.49 -14.18
C MET A 563 2.50 12.99 -13.94
N LEU A 564 3.65 13.51 -14.37
CA LEU A 564 3.98 14.94 -14.27
C LEU A 564 3.11 15.81 -15.18
N GLU A 565 2.81 15.35 -16.40
CA GLU A 565 1.91 16.04 -17.32
C GLU A 565 0.48 16.18 -16.77
N GLN A 566 0.06 15.23 -15.93
CA GLN A 566 -1.22 15.28 -15.22
C GLN A 566 -1.15 16.06 -13.88
N ASN A 567 -0.07 16.81 -13.64
CA ASN A 567 0.14 17.64 -12.44
C ASN A 567 0.13 16.87 -11.10
N PHE A 568 0.45 15.58 -11.09
CA PHE A 568 0.63 14.85 -9.84
C PHE A 568 2.03 15.12 -9.25
N VAL A 569 2.08 15.38 -7.95
CA VAL A 569 3.34 15.56 -7.22
C VAL A 569 3.96 14.19 -6.89
N PRO A 570 5.21 13.90 -7.33
CA PRO A 570 5.87 12.64 -7.02
C PRO A 570 6.17 12.47 -5.52
N SER A 571 5.93 11.25 -5.02
CA SER A 571 6.26 10.89 -3.62
C SER A 571 7.68 10.35 -3.47
N SER A 572 8.15 10.17 -2.22
CA SER A 572 9.43 9.45 -1.96
C SER A 572 9.44 8.06 -2.60
N ILE A 573 8.32 7.34 -2.53
CA ILE A 573 8.18 5.99 -3.10
C ILE A 573 8.31 6.05 -4.62
N THR A 574 7.70 7.07 -5.25
CA THR A 574 7.83 7.33 -6.69
C THR A 574 9.30 7.47 -7.09
N MET A 575 10.06 8.28 -6.35
CA MET A 575 11.49 8.48 -6.58
C MET A 575 12.30 7.19 -6.41
N MET A 576 12.01 6.38 -5.40
CA MET A 576 12.67 5.08 -5.20
C MET A 576 12.43 4.13 -6.39
N ILE A 577 11.20 4.05 -6.89
CA ILE A 577 10.85 3.22 -8.04
C ILE A 577 11.63 3.66 -9.29
N LEU A 578 11.73 4.97 -9.52
CA LEU A 578 12.44 5.51 -10.68
C LEU A 578 13.95 5.36 -10.57
N LEU A 579 14.54 5.56 -9.39
CA LEU A 579 15.95 5.29 -9.15
C LEU A 579 16.28 3.81 -9.37
N LEU A 580 15.39 2.90 -8.98
CA LEU A 580 15.51 1.48 -9.29
C LEU A 580 15.45 1.23 -10.81
N SER A 581 14.51 1.87 -11.53
CA SER A 581 14.44 1.81 -13.00
C SER A 581 15.76 2.25 -13.62
N CYS A 582 16.30 3.40 -13.20
CA CYS A 582 17.59 3.93 -13.66
C CYS A 582 18.74 2.98 -13.35
N SER A 583 18.74 2.32 -12.20
CA SER A 583 19.76 1.34 -11.82
C SER A 583 19.73 0.10 -12.71
N ASN A 584 18.53 -0.34 -13.13
CA ASN A 584 18.34 -1.52 -13.99
C ASN A 584 18.78 -1.25 -15.44
N ILE A 585 18.54 -0.04 -15.96
CA ILE A 585 19.00 0.36 -17.30
C ILE A 585 20.39 1.03 -17.31
N MET A 586 21.02 1.17 -16.14
CA MET A 586 22.29 1.88 -15.94
C MET A 586 22.29 3.33 -16.47
N ALA A 587 21.15 4.04 -16.41
CA ALA A 587 20.99 5.41 -16.91
C ALA A 587 21.47 6.47 -15.90
N LEU A 588 22.79 6.65 -15.78
CA LEU A 588 23.42 7.58 -14.85
C LEU A 588 22.91 9.02 -15.00
N ARG A 589 22.67 9.48 -16.24
CA ARG A 589 22.21 10.85 -16.51
C ARG A 589 20.84 11.11 -15.89
N LEU A 590 19.87 10.24 -16.16
CA LEU A 590 18.51 10.34 -15.61
C LEU A 590 18.53 10.22 -14.09
N GLY A 591 19.35 9.31 -13.55
CA GLY A 591 19.54 9.17 -12.10
C GLY A 591 20.03 10.46 -11.42
N ARG A 592 20.95 11.20 -12.05
CA ARG A 592 21.41 12.52 -11.57
C ARG A 592 20.32 13.60 -11.66
N GLU A 593 19.54 13.60 -12.73
CA GLU A 593 18.41 14.52 -12.88
C GLU A 593 17.36 14.30 -11.79
N LEU A 594 17.05 13.04 -11.47
CA LEU A 594 16.18 12.66 -10.36
C LEU A 594 16.78 13.03 -9.00
N HIS A 595 18.09 12.81 -8.79
CA HIS A 595 18.77 13.21 -7.55
C HIS A 595 18.66 14.72 -7.31
N ASN A 596 18.93 15.54 -8.34
CA ASN A 596 18.77 16.98 -8.26
C ASN A 596 17.32 17.40 -7.97
N HIS A 597 16.33 16.67 -8.50
CA HIS A 597 14.93 16.91 -8.22
C HIS A 597 14.58 16.61 -6.75
N ILE A 598 15.14 15.53 -6.19
CA ILE A 598 14.98 15.17 -4.77
C ILE A 598 15.57 16.27 -3.87
N GLU A 599 16.78 16.74 -4.16
CA GLU A 599 17.43 17.80 -3.37
C GLU A 599 16.65 19.13 -3.42
N LYS A 600 16.18 19.53 -4.61
CA LYS A 600 15.38 20.76 -4.77
C LYS A 600 14.03 20.70 -4.06
N GLY A 601 13.43 19.51 -3.98
CA GLY A 601 12.14 19.31 -3.33
C GLY A 601 12.21 19.20 -1.80
N ARG A 602 13.40 19.11 -1.20
CA ARG A 602 13.58 18.82 0.23
C ARG A 602 14.77 19.56 0.87
N PRO A 603 14.54 20.79 1.35
CA PRO A 603 15.59 21.56 2.03
C PRO A 603 16.03 20.92 3.37
N ASP A 604 15.19 20.10 4.01
CA ASP A 604 15.46 19.49 5.32
C ASP A 604 16.30 18.19 5.26
N GLY A 605 16.74 17.78 4.07
CA GLY A 605 17.60 16.60 3.85
C GLY A 605 16.90 15.38 3.24
N CYS A 606 17.68 14.38 2.83
CA CYS A 606 17.22 13.18 2.15
C CYS A 606 16.91 12.06 3.18
N PRO A 607 15.69 11.46 3.18
CA PRO A 607 15.37 10.31 4.02
C PRO A 607 16.34 9.14 3.80
N LEU A 608 16.65 8.38 4.86
CA LEU A 608 17.60 7.25 4.82
C LEU A 608 17.27 6.22 3.73
N THR A 609 15.99 5.95 3.49
CA THR A 609 15.50 5.03 2.44
C THR A 609 15.78 5.52 1.02
N LEU A 610 15.79 6.84 0.79
CA LEU A 610 16.16 7.41 -0.50
C LEU A 610 17.68 7.45 -0.66
N ALA A 611 18.43 7.73 0.42
CA ALA A 611 19.88 7.69 0.39
C ALA A 611 20.41 6.29 0.02
N SER A 612 19.86 5.22 0.58
CA SER A 612 20.27 3.85 0.23
C SER A 612 19.96 3.47 -1.22
N THR A 613 18.81 3.91 -1.76
CA THR A 613 18.46 3.69 -3.16
C THR A 613 19.31 4.51 -4.12
N LEU A 614 19.69 5.75 -3.76
CA LEU A 614 20.65 6.57 -4.50
C LEU A 614 22.05 5.93 -4.53
N ILE A 615 22.55 5.45 -3.39
CA ILE A 615 23.83 4.71 -3.31
C ILE A 615 23.81 3.52 -4.26
N ASN A 616 22.76 2.70 -4.21
CA ASN A 616 22.60 1.54 -5.08
C ASN A 616 22.50 1.94 -6.57
N MET A 617 21.76 3.00 -6.90
CA MET A 617 21.66 3.52 -8.27
C MET A 617 23.03 3.95 -8.80
N TYR A 618 23.75 4.79 -8.07
CA TYR A 618 25.08 5.25 -8.47
C TYR A 618 26.09 4.11 -8.58
N ALA A 619 26.07 3.18 -7.61
CA ALA A 619 26.94 2.00 -7.62
C ALA A 619 26.67 1.13 -8.86
N LYS A 620 25.40 0.78 -9.15
CA LYS A 620 25.03 0.00 -10.34
C LYS A 620 25.30 0.72 -11.66
N CYS A 621 25.16 2.04 -11.69
CA CYS A 621 25.51 2.88 -12.84
C CYS A 621 27.03 3.05 -13.04
N GLY A 622 27.86 2.44 -12.20
CA GLY A 622 29.32 2.47 -12.35
C GLY A 622 30.01 3.69 -11.72
N ASN A 623 29.30 4.55 -10.99
CA ASN A 623 29.89 5.72 -10.33
C ASN A 623 29.93 5.56 -8.80
N ILE A 624 30.93 4.82 -8.32
CA ILE A 624 31.13 4.57 -6.88
C ILE A 624 31.50 5.84 -6.10
N ARG A 625 32.04 6.87 -6.77
CA ARG A 625 32.42 8.14 -6.12
C ARG A 625 31.18 8.92 -5.66
N ASP A 626 30.21 9.11 -6.56
CA ASP A 626 28.94 9.77 -6.20
C ASP A 626 28.19 8.96 -5.15
N ALA A 627 28.23 7.62 -5.22
CA ALA A 627 27.66 6.75 -4.19
C ALA A 627 28.31 6.98 -2.81
N LYS A 628 29.65 7.09 -2.75
CA LYS A 628 30.37 7.39 -1.52
C LYS A 628 30.07 8.79 -0.97
N LEU A 629 29.90 9.78 -1.85
CA LEU A 629 29.49 11.13 -1.45
C LEU A 629 28.12 11.11 -0.77
N VAL A 630 27.13 10.43 -1.36
CA VAL A 630 25.80 10.27 -0.75
C VAL A 630 25.91 9.57 0.60
N PHE A 631 26.72 8.50 0.70
CA PHE A 631 26.98 7.81 1.97
C PHE A 631 27.58 8.75 3.03
N ASP A 632 28.56 9.59 2.66
CA ASP A 632 29.22 10.49 3.59
C ASP A 632 28.33 11.64 4.07
N CYS A 633 27.43 12.13 3.21
CA CYS A 633 26.46 13.18 3.56
C CYS A 633 25.43 12.74 4.63
N VAL A 634 25.19 11.44 4.79
CA VAL A 634 24.23 10.94 5.79
C VAL A 634 24.86 10.96 7.18
N ILE A 635 24.30 11.75 8.11
CA ILE A 635 24.84 11.91 9.47
C ILE A 635 24.62 10.64 10.30
N GLU A 636 23.37 10.20 10.44
CA GLU A 636 23.01 8.97 11.16
C GLU A 636 22.78 7.84 10.16
N LYS A 637 23.68 6.86 10.15
CA LYS A 637 23.63 5.72 9.22
C LYS A 637 23.03 4.51 9.91
N ASP A 638 21.96 3.97 9.34
CA ASP A 638 21.41 2.69 9.75
C ASP A 638 22.11 1.51 9.03
N LEU A 639 21.76 0.29 9.43
CA LEU A 639 22.27 -0.95 8.85
C LEU A 639 22.10 -1.00 7.31
N VAL A 640 20.99 -0.46 6.79
CA VAL A 640 20.65 -0.50 5.35
C VAL A 640 21.64 0.33 4.52
N ILE A 641 22.02 1.51 5.00
CA ILE A 641 22.99 2.38 4.30
C ILE A 641 24.39 1.77 4.28
N TRP A 642 24.83 1.15 5.38
CA TRP A 642 26.10 0.41 5.42
C TRP A 642 26.09 -0.75 4.41
N ASN A 643 25.02 -1.55 4.40
CA ASN A 643 24.86 -2.65 3.47
C ASN A 643 24.83 -2.21 2.01
N ALA A 644 24.15 -1.11 1.70
CA ALA A 644 24.10 -0.55 0.34
C ALA A 644 25.50 -0.16 -0.16
N MET A 645 26.31 0.49 0.67
CA MET A 645 27.66 0.91 0.27
C MET A 645 28.63 -0.28 0.22
N MET A 646 28.54 -1.24 1.15
CA MET A 646 29.34 -2.48 1.11
C MET A 646 29.05 -3.30 -0.15
N THR A 647 27.76 -3.42 -0.51
CA THR A 647 27.34 -4.08 -1.76
C THR A 647 27.86 -3.31 -2.97
N GLY A 648 27.85 -1.97 -2.92
CA GLY A 648 28.45 -1.13 -3.94
C GLY A 648 29.94 -1.38 -4.12
N TYR A 649 30.73 -1.45 -3.04
CA TYR A 649 32.15 -1.79 -3.13
C TYR A 649 32.39 -3.22 -3.62
N SER A 650 31.56 -4.18 -3.20
CA SER A 650 31.61 -5.55 -3.71
C SER A 650 31.32 -5.61 -5.21
N LEU A 651 30.36 -4.84 -5.74
CA LEU A 651 30.09 -4.78 -7.18
C LEU A 651 31.29 -4.24 -7.98
N HIS A 652 32.04 -3.32 -7.39
CA HIS A 652 33.20 -2.66 -8.00
C HIS A 652 34.54 -3.36 -7.74
N ARG A 653 34.54 -4.54 -7.10
CA ARG A 653 35.74 -5.30 -6.71
C ARG A 653 36.69 -4.51 -5.80
N MET A 654 36.14 -3.61 -4.98
CA MET A 654 36.89 -2.80 -4.01
C MET A 654 36.91 -3.48 -2.63
N THR A 655 37.43 -4.72 -2.58
CA THR A 655 37.32 -5.59 -1.40
C THR A 655 37.97 -5.02 -0.15
N MET A 656 39.12 -4.34 -0.29
CA MET A 656 39.79 -3.70 0.85
C MET A 656 38.95 -2.55 1.43
N ASP A 657 38.31 -1.76 0.57
CA ASP A 657 37.41 -0.69 1.01
C ASP A 657 36.17 -1.28 1.69
N ALA A 658 35.58 -2.36 1.15
CA ALA A 658 34.47 -3.07 1.78
C ALA A 658 34.82 -3.62 3.17
N LEU A 659 35.98 -4.27 3.33
CA LEU A 659 36.48 -4.77 4.62
C LEU A 659 36.78 -3.62 5.60
N SER A 660 37.30 -2.49 5.10
CA SER A 660 37.52 -1.30 5.92
C SER A 660 36.19 -0.71 6.40
N LEU A 661 35.18 -0.69 5.54
CA LEU A 661 33.86 -0.16 5.82
C LEU A 661 33.13 -1.03 6.85
N PHE A 662 33.28 -2.35 6.76
CA PHE A 662 32.78 -3.28 7.77
C PHE A 662 33.40 -3.04 9.15
N LYS A 663 34.71 -2.78 9.23
CA LYS A 663 35.36 -2.43 10.51
C LYS A 663 34.84 -1.11 11.08
N GLN A 664 34.58 -0.11 10.24
CA GLN A 664 33.99 1.16 10.68
C GLN A 664 32.56 0.96 11.19
N MET A 665 31.76 0.13 10.51
CA MET A 665 30.43 -0.25 10.97
C MET A 665 30.47 -0.90 12.35
N GLN A 666 31.38 -1.85 12.59
CA GLN A 666 31.58 -2.46 13.91
C GLN A 666 31.96 -1.43 14.98
N GLN A 667 32.83 -0.47 14.66
CA GLN A 667 33.24 0.60 15.57
C GLN A 667 32.10 1.55 15.92
N SER A 668 31.15 1.76 15.01
CA SER A 668 29.93 2.54 15.25
C SER A 668 28.88 1.82 16.12
N GLY A 669 29.15 0.57 16.54
CA GLY A 669 28.26 -0.21 17.41
C GLY A 669 27.06 -0.83 16.68
N ILE A 670 27.00 -0.74 15.35
CA ILE A 670 25.93 -1.33 14.54
C ILE A 670 26.22 -2.82 14.35
N LYS A 671 25.25 -3.67 14.69
CA LYS A 671 25.37 -5.12 14.57
C LYS A 671 25.18 -5.57 13.11
N PRO A 672 26.13 -6.35 12.55
CA PRO A 672 25.98 -6.97 11.23
C PRO A 672 24.81 -7.96 11.16
N ASP A 673 24.21 -8.07 9.98
CA ASP A 673 23.16 -9.03 9.65
C ASP A 673 23.58 -9.99 8.51
N HIS A 674 22.67 -10.87 8.11
CA HIS A 674 22.86 -11.78 6.99
C HIS A 674 23.26 -11.05 5.69
N ILE A 675 22.65 -9.90 5.37
CA ILE A 675 22.97 -9.14 4.16
C ILE A 675 24.41 -8.59 4.22
N THR A 676 24.83 -8.12 5.40
CA THR A 676 26.20 -7.63 5.64
C THR A 676 27.23 -8.71 5.30
N PHE A 677 27.03 -9.91 5.84
CA PHE A 677 27.96 -11.02 5.64
C PHE A 677 27.95 -11.53 4.20
N THR A 678 26.79 -11.62 3.54
CA THR A 678 26.71 -11.93 2.10
C THR A 678 27.53 -10.94 1.26
N ALA A 679 27.42 -9.63 1.52
CA ALA A 679 28.14 -8.60 0.76
C ALA A 679 29.67 -8.72 0.90
N ILE A 680 30.17 -8.97 2.12
CA ILE A 680 31.61 -9.05 2.37
C ILE A 680 32.18 -10.39 1.91
N LEU A 681 31.48 -11.52 2.13
CA LEU A 681 31.89 -12.82 1.60
C LEU A 681 31.93 -12.80 0.06
N SER A 682 30.97 -12.13 -0.57
CA SER A 682 30.98 -11.90 -2.02
C SER A 682 32.21 -11.09 -2.47
N ALA A 683 32.59 -10.05 -1.72
CA ALA A 683 33.80 -9.28 -2.00
C ALA A 683 35.09 -10.12 -1.82
N CYS A 684 35.15 -10.96 -0.79
CA CYS A 684 36.26 -11.91 -0.57
C CYS A 684 36.36 -12.95 -1.69
N ASN A 685 35.23 -13.43 -2.19
CA ASN A 685 35.16 -14.42 -3.26
C ASN A 685 35.78 -13.89 -4.57
N GLN A 686 35.50 -12.64 -4.93
CA GLN A 686 35.98 -12.04 -6.17
C GLN A 686 37.50 -11.89 -6.26
N GLU A 687 38.18 -11.72 -5.12
CA GLU A 687 39.65 -11.54 -5.02
C GLU A 687 40.36 -12.80 -4.48
N GLY A 688 39.61 -13.87 -4.15
CA GLY A 688 40.15 -15.15 -3.67
C GLY A 688 40.72 -15.11 -2.25
N PHE A 689 40.20 -14.26 -1.35
CA PHE A 689 40.66 -14.15 0.04
C PHE A 689 40.08 -15.24 0.95
N VAL A 690 40.47 -16.50 0.72
CA VAL A 690 39.95 -17.70 1.41
C VAL A 690 40.09 -17.60 2.93
N ASP A 691 41.26 -17.21 3.44
CA ASP A 691 41.52 -17.14 4.89
C ASP A 691 40.62 -16.11 5.59
N GLU A 692 40.39 -14.97 4.95
CA GLU A 692 39.54 -13.92 5.50
C GLU A 692 38.06 -14.33 5.40
N GLY A 693 37.66 -14.98 4.30
CA GLY A 693 36.32 -15.55 4.13
C GLY A 693 35.96 -16.53 5.25
N TRP A 694 36.87 -17.44 5.61
CA TRP A 694 36.67 -18.38 6.72
C TRP A 694 36.54 -17.70 8.09
N LYS A 695 37.33 -16.64 8.34
CA LYS A 695 37.21 -15.86 9.58
C LYS A 695 35.84 -15.20 9.68
N LEU A 696 35.40 -14.56 8.60
CA LEU A 696 34.11 -13.88 8.54
C LEU A 696 32.94 -14.86 8.70
N PHE A 697 33.02 -16.01 8.02
CA PHE A 697 31.98 -17.04 8.08
C PHE A 697 31.80 -17.62 9.49
N LYS A 698 32.90 -17.86 10.23
CA LYS A 698 32.82 -18.32 11.63
C LYS A 698 32.34 -17.23 12.58
N MET A 699 32.84 -16.00 12.41
CA MET A 699 32.47 -14.85 13.24
C MET A 699 30.97 -14.54 13.19
N MET A 700 30.34 -14.78 12.04
CA MET A 700 28.89 -14.61 11.85
C MET A 700 28.07 -15.41 12.86
N GLU A 701 28.40 -16.69 13.05
CA GLU A 701 27.69 -17.59 13.98
C GLU A 701 28.20 -17.43 15.41
N ASP A 702 29.53 -17.47 15.60
CA ASP A 702 30.16 -17.53 16.93
C ASP A 702 30.01 -16.24 17.75
N PHE A 703 30.05 -15.07 17.10
CA PHE A 703 30.06 -13.77 17.78
C PHE A 703 28.75 -13.00 17.62
N TYR A 704 28.14 -13.08 16.44
CA TYR A 704 26.92 -12.33 16.13
C TYR A 704 25.64 -13.15 16.21
N GLY A 705 25.72 -14.47 16.33
CA GLY A 705 24.55 -15.36 16.39
C GLY A 705 23.71 -15.33 15.10
N VAL A 706 24.31 -14.94 13.98
CA VAL A 706 23.66 -14.94 12.67
C VAL A 706 23.83 -16.32 12.06
N SER A 707 22.72 -17.02 11.81
CA SER A 707 22.76 -18.36 11.23
C SER A 707 23.14 -18.30 9.73
N PRO A 708 24.08 -19.15 9.28
CA PRO A 708 24.44 -19.21 7.86
C PRO A 708 23.26 -19.59 6.95
N THR A 709 22.91 -18.71 6.02
CA THR A 709 21.96 -18.99 4.94
C THR A 709 22.66 -19.68 3.75
N LEU A 710 21.85 -20.24 2.84
CA LEU A 710 22.34 -20.89 1.62
C LEU A 710 23.23 -19.97 0.77
N GLU A 711 22.94 -18.66 0.71
CA GLU A 711 23.76 -17.68 0.00
C GLU A 711 25.19 -17.57 0.55
N HIS A 712 25.35 -17.60 1.87
CA HIS A 712 26.67 -17.58 2.50
C HIS A 712 27.46 -18.86 2.16
N PHE A 713 26.79 -20.02 2.18
CA PHE A 713 27.41 -21.28 1.76
C PHE A 713 27.81 -21.24 0.28
N THR A 714 26.96 -20.72 -0.61
CA THR A 714 27.28 -20.55 -2.03
C THR A 714 28.48 -19.63 -2.23
N CYS A 715 28.59 -18.52 -1.51
CA CYS A 715 29.77 -17.64 -1.56
C CYS A 715 31.05 -18.36 -1.12
N MET A 716 30.98 -19.17 -0.05
CA MET A 716 32.12 -19.96 0.42
C MET A 716 32.51 -21.06 -0.57
N ILE A 717 31.53 -21.75 -1.15
CA ILE A 717 31.75 -22.81 -2.15
C ILE A 717 32.36 -22.24 -3.43
N ASP A 718 31.89 -21.09 -3.92
CA ASP A 718 32.50 -20.42 -5.07
C ASP A 718 33.95 -20.00 -4.75
N MET A 719 34.20 -19.48 -3.55
CA MET A 719 35.53 -19.04 -3.13
C MET A 719 36.52 -20.21 -2.99
N LEU A 720 36.11 -21.30 -2.35
CA LEU A 720 36.92 -22.52 -2.24
C LEU A 720 37.12 -23.20 -3.60
N GLY A 721 36.05 -23.25 -4.39
CA GLY A 721 36.05 -23.83 -5.73
C GLY A 721 36.97 -23.09 -6.69
N THR A 722 36.94 -21.76 -6.70
CA THR A 722 37.85 -20.94 -7.51
C THR A 722 39.31 -21.08 -7.05
N ALA A 723 39.55 -21.24 -5.74
CA ALA A 723 40.87 -21.51 -5.18
C ALA A 723 41.40 -22.95 -5.44
N GLY A 724 40.57 -23.87 -5.96
CA GLY A 724 40.94 -25.25 -6.24
C GLY A 724 40.79 -26.21 -5.05
N LEU A 725 40.23 -25.75 -3.93
CA LEU A 725 39.98 -26.54 -2.72
C LEU A 725 38.66 -27.32 -2.81
N LEU A 726 38.53 -28.14 -3.86
CA LEU A 726 37.26 -28.81 -4.20
C LEU A 726 36.78 -29.83 -3.17
N GLU A 727 37.70 -30.53 -2.48
CA GLU A 727 37.35 -31.47 -1.41
C GLU A 727 36.81 -30.74 -0.17
N GLU A 728 37.42 -29.61 0.21
CA GLU A 728 36.90 -28.77 1.30
C GLU A 728 35.52 -28.20 0.96
N SER A 729 35.31 -27.84 -0.31
CA SER A 729 33.99 -27.42 -0.79
C SER A 729 32.95 -28.53 -0.67
N LEU A 730 33.28 -29.78 -1.02
CA LEU A 730 32.38 -30.92 -0.85
C LEU A 730 32.08 -31.21 0.62
N ASP A 731 33.07 -31.11 1.49
CA ASP A 731 32.90 -31.30 2.94
C ASP A 731 32.01 -30.21 3.53
N LEU A 732 32.12 -28.97 3.06
CA LEU A 732 31.22 -27.88 3.47
C LEU A 732 29.78 -28.16 3.06
N ILE A 733 29.53 -28.66 1.84
CA ILE A 733 28.18 -29.05 1.38
C ILE A 733 27.55 -30.11 2.29
N ARG A 734 28.34 -31.10 2.74
CA ARG A 734 27.85 -32.15 3.65
C ARG A 734 27.48 -31.63 5.03
N ARG A 735 28.00 -30.47 5.44
CA ARG A 735 27.72 -29.83 6.74
C ARG A 735 26.51 -28.89 6.68
N ILE A 736 25.92 -28.66 5.51
CA ILE A 736 24.74 -27.79 5.37
C ILE A 736 23.55 -28.43 6.11
N PRO A 737 22.86 -27.70 7.02
CA PRO A 737 21.77 -28.26 7.83
C PRO A 737 20.43 -28.41 7.08
N PHE A 738 20.38 -27.99 5.81
CA PHE A 738 19.21 -28.04 4.93
C PHE A 738 19.59 -28.58 3.54
N LYS A 739 18.58 -28.95 2.74
CA LYS A 739 18.80 -29.52 1.40
C LYS A 739 19.45 -28.46 0.47
N PRO A 740 20.61 -28.75 -0.14
CA PRO A 740 21.22 -27.81 -1.09
C PRO A 740 20.36 -27.64 -2.35
N ASP A 741 20.38 -26.42 -2.92
CA ASP A 741 19.64 -26.08 -4.13
C ASP A 741 20.47 -26.29 -5.41
N ALA A 742 19.85 -26.06 -6.57
CA ALA A 742 20.52 -26.19 -7.85
C ALA A 742 21.65 -25.17 -8.03
N CYS A 743 21.50 -23.94 -7.49
CA CYS A 743 22.50 -22.88 -7.63
C CYS A 743 23.83 -23.27 -6.98
N LEU A 744 23.77 -23.82 -5.76
CA LEU A 744 24.96 -24.23 -5.02
C LEU A 744 25.70 -25.38 -5.70
N TRP A 745 24.98 -26.40 -6.20
CA TRP A 745 25.61 -27.49 -6.97
C TRP A 745 26.16 -27.02 -8.32
N ALA A 746 25.48 -26.09 -9.00
CA ALA A 746 25.98 -25.50 -10.25
C ALA A 746 27.26 -24.70 -10.03
N THR A 747 27.37 -24.01 -8.89
CA THR A 747 28.57 -23.27 -8.49
C THR A 747 29.76 -24.22 -8.31
N LEU A 748 29.57 -25.35 -7.61
CA LEU A 748 30.60 -26.38 -7.48
C LEU A 748 30.96 -27.01 -8.84
N LEU A 749 29.96 -27.34 -9.67
CA LEU A 749 30.20 -27.94 -10.99
C LEU A 749 31.02 -27.01 -11.89
N LYS A 750 30.76 -25.69 -11.83
CA LYS A 750 31.55 -24.66 -12.52
C LYS A 750 33.00 -24.64 -12.02
N ALA A 751 33.24 -24.76 -10.72
CA ALA A 751 34.57 -24.86 -10.15
C ALA A 751 35.31 -26.15 -10.59
N CYS A 752 34.61 -27.29 -10.62
CA CYS A 752 35.17 -28.54 -11.14
C CYS A 752 35.57 -28.45 -12.61
N ARG A 753 34.82 -27.68 -13.43
CA ARG A 753 35.20 -27.36 -14.81
C ARG A 753 36.47 -26.52 -14.90
N LEU A 754 36.65 -25.54 -14.00
CA LEU A 754 37.85 -24.70 -13.98
C LEU A 754 39.12 -25.51 -13.68
N HIS A 755 39.01 -26.51 -12.80
CA HIS A 755 40.15 -27.33 -12.35
C HIS A 755 40.20 -28.74 -12.96
N SER A 756 39.37 -29.02 -13.96
CA SER A 756 39.27 -30.32 -14.66
C SER A 756 39.11 -31.54 -13.72
N ASN A 757 38.38 -31.40 -12.61
CA ASN A 757 38.15 -32.49 -11.67
C ASN A 757 36.83 -33.22 -12.00
N TYR A 758 36.93 -34.35 -12.70
CA TYR A 758 35.76 -35.11 -13.15
C TYR A 758 35.05 -35.87 -12.02
N GLU A 759 35.74 -36.32 -10.98
CA GLU A 759 35.15 -37.15 -9.90
C GLU A 759 34.15 -36.33 -9.06
N ILE A 760 34.55 -35.13 -8.67
CA ILE A 760 33.69 -34.20 -7.93
C ILE A 760 32.64 -33.59 -8.88
N GLY A 761 33.02 -33.30 -10.13
CA GLY A 761 32.13 -32.80 -11.16
C GLY A 761 30.96 -33.74 -11.45
N GLU A 762 31.21 -35.05 -11.58
CA GLU A 762 30.15 -36.03 -11.80
C GLU A 762 29.16 -36.11 -10.64
N ARG A 763 29.66 -36.04 -9.39
CA ARG A 763 28.81 -36.03 -8.19
C ARG A 763 27.92 -34.79 -8.13
N ALA A 764 28.48 -33.61 -8.41
CA ALA A 764 27.72 -32.36 -8.45
C ALA A 764 26.66 -32.37 -9.56
N ALA A 765 26.99 -32.89 -10.74
CA ALA A 765 26.06 -33.01 -11.85
C ALA A 765 24.93 -34.02 -11.60
N ARG A 766 25.20 -35.16 -10.96
CA ARG A 766 24.13 -36.10 -10.55
C ARG A 766 23.12 -35.44 -9.61
N ALA A 767 23.60 -34.68 -8.62
CA ALA A 767 22.72 -33.92 -7.73
C ALA A 767 21.88 -32.88 -8.50
N LEU A 768 22.46 -32.22 -9.51
CA LEU A 768 21.73 -31.30 -10.40
C LEU A 768 20.67 -32.01 -11.25
N PHE A 769 20.91 -33.23 -11.72
CA PHE A 769 19.92 -33.97 -12.50
C PHE A 769 18.72 -34.39 -11.67
N GLU A 770 18.91 -34.67 -10.38
CA GLU A 770 17.81 -34.93 -9.44
C GLU A 770 16.97 -33.67 -9.16
N LEU A 771 17.61 -32.49 -9.13
CA LEU A 771 16.96 -31.20 -8.84
C LEU A 771 16.32 -30.57 -10.08
N GLU A 772 16.98 -30.64 -11.23
CA GLU A 772 16.59 -30.00 -12.49
C GLU A 772 16.71 -30.97 -13.69
N PRO A 773 15.87 -32.02 -13.75
CA PRO A 773 15.98 -33.07 -14.76
C PRO A 773 15.74 -32.61 -16.20
N GLN A 774 15.15 -31.42 -16.41
CA GLN A 774 14.90 -30.87 -17.74
C GLN A 774 15.95 -29.83 -18.18
N ASN A 775 16.93 -29.51 -17.34
CA ASN A 775 17.90 -28.46 -17.65
C ASN A 775 19.08 -29.04 -18.45
N ALA A 776 18.98 -28.97 -19.79
CA ALA A 776 20.02 -29.44 -20.71
C ALA A 776 21.40 -28.80 -20.48
N SER A 777 21.48 -27.59 -19.89
CA SER A 777 22.75 -26.90 -19.64
C SER A 777 23.64 -27.64 -18.63
N ASN A 778 23.05 -28.26 -17.60
CA ASN A 778 23.77 -29.00 -16.57
C ASN A 778 24.51 -30.21 -17.17
N HIS A 779 23.89 -30.87 -18.15
CA HIS A 779 24.50 -31.99 -18.85
C HIS A 779 25.62 -31.54 -19.79
N ILE A 780 25.47 -30.39 -20.47
CA ILE A 780 26.53 -29.82 -21.32
C ILE A 780 27.76 -29.47 -20.49
N VAL A 781 27.58 -28.94 -19.27
CA VAL A 781 28.71 -28.62 -18.38
C VAL A 781 29.46 -29.90 -17.97
N LEU A 782 28.77 -30.97 -17.62
CA LEU A 782 29.43 -32.25 -17.31
C LEU A 782 30.11 -32.89 -18.53
N TYR A 783 29.48 -32.82 -19.71
CA TYR A 783 30.08 -33.24 -20.98
C TYR A 783 31.42 -32.51 -21.21
N ASN A 784 31.46 -31.19 -21.01
CA ASN A 784 32.67 -30.40 -21.15
C ASN A 784 33.76 -30.85 -20.16
N ILE A 785 33.40 -31.21 -18.93
CA ILE A 785 34.36 -31.72 -17.92
C ILE A 785 34.96 -33.06 -18.37
N PHE A 786 34.15 -34.00 -18.88
CA PHE A 786 34.65 -35.26 -19.41
C PHE A 786 35.52 -35.08 -20.65
N ALA A 787 35.13 -34.19 -21.57
CA ALA A 787 35.91 -33.85 -22.75
C ALA A 787 37.26 -33.23 -22.36
N MET A 788 37.29 -32.28 -21.41
CA MET A 788 38.52 -31.67 -20.89
C MET A 788 39.44 -32.66 -20.16
N SER A 789 38.87 -33.75 -19.63
CA SER A 789 39.60 -34.81 -18.92
C SER A 789 39.99 -35.99 -19.81
N GLY A 790 39.69 -35.95 -21.12
CA GLY A 790 40.01 -37.01 -22.09
C GLY A 790 39.10 -38.25 -22.06
N LEU A 791 37.97 -38.20 -21.34
CA LEU A 791 37.04 -39.31 -21.14
C LEU A 791 35.90 -39.33 -22.19
N TRP A 792 36.25 -39.55 -23.46
CA TRP A 792 35.34 -39.44 -24.60
C TRP A 792 34.20 -40.47 -24.64
N GLU A 793 34.46 -41.69 -24.17
CA GLU A 793 33.43 -42.73 -24.12
C GLU A 793 32.30 -42.34 -23.16
N SER A 794 32.65 -41.83 -21.98
CA SER A 794 31.72 -41.32 -20.96
C SER A 794 30.96 -40.08 -21.43
N ALA A 795 31.64 -39.18 -22.15
CA ALA A 795 31.02 -37.99 -22.75
C ALA A 795 29.98 -38.36 -23.83
N SER A 796 30.30 -39.34 -24.67
CA SER A 796 29.43 -39.82 -25.76
C SER A 796 28.22 -40.59 -25.24
N THR A 797 28.41 -41.44 -24.23
CA THR A 797 27.30 -42.16 -23.57
C THR A 797 26.31 -41.20 -22.93
N MET A 798 26.78 -40.13 -22.29
CA MET A 798 25.91 -39.09 -21.74
C MET A 798 25.10 -38.35 -22.82
N MET A 799 25.74 -37.97 -23.94
CA MET A 799 25.06 -37.27 -25.04
C MET A 799 24.01 -38.13 -25.74
N ASN A 800 24.25 -39.44 -25.83
CA ASN A 800 23.26 -40.38 -26.34
C ASN A 800 22.09 -40.53 -25.35
N ALA A 801 22.36 -40.67 -24.05
CA ALA A 801 21.32 -40.72 -23.02
C ALA A 801 20.44 -39.46 -22.97
N LEU A 802 21.02 -38.27 -23.19
CA LEU A 802 20.28 -37.00 -23.31
C LEU A 802 19.30 -37.00 -24.49
N ARG A 803 19.75 -37.51 -25.64
CA ARG A 803 18.94 -37.59 -26.87
C ARG A 803 17.80 -38.58 -26.71
N ASP A 804 18.05 -39.69 -26.02
CA ASP A 804 17.05 -40.71 -25.71
C ASP A 804 15.99 -40.22 -24.71
N GLN A 805 16.33 -39.28 -23.82
CA GLN A 805 15.39 -38.63 -22.89
C GLN A 805 14.52 -37.54 -23.54
N GLY A 806 14.68 -37.29 -24.85
CA GLY A 806 13.88 -36.29 -25.58
C GLY A 806 14.21 -34.84 -25.25
N LEU A 807 15.28 -34.58 -24.49
CA LEU A 807 15.77 -33.24 -24.24
C LEU A 807 16.39 -32.70 -25.53
N LYS A 808 15.86 -31.58 -26.03
CA LYS A 808 16.45 -30.89 -27.18
C LYS A 808 17.81 -30.33 -26.77
N VAL A 809 18.89 -31.03 -27.11
CA VAL A 809 20.21 -30.41 -27.25
C VAL A 809 20.03 -29.38 -28.36
N VAL A 810 19.84 -28.11 -27.99
CA VAL A 810 19.84 -27.02 -28.96
C VAL A 810 21.22 -27.06 -29.60
N ASP A 811 21.28 -27.35 -30.91
CA ASP A 811 22.52 -27.19 -31.69
C ASP A 811 23.09 -25.81 -31.33
N ILE A 812 24.26 -25.76 -30.70
CA ILE A 812 24.89 -24.49 -30.33
C ILE A 812 25.11 -23.72 -31.64
N CYS A 813 24.29 -22.70 -31.86
CA CYS A 813 24.36 -21.87 -33.05
C CYS A 813 24.62 -20.43 -32.63
N SER A 814 25.64 -19.83 -33.23
CA SER A 814 25.93 -18.41 -33.05
C SER A 814 25.45 -17.70 -34.29
N TRP A 815 24.75 -16.60 -34.13
CA TRP A 815 24.19 -15.87 -35.25
C TRP A 815 24.50 -14.38 -35.14
N ILE A 816 24.61 -13.72 -36.29
CA ILE A 816 24.88 -12.29 -36.39
C ILE A 816 23.88 -11.66 -37.35
N GLU A 817 23.28 -10.54 -36.94
CA GLU A 817 22.37 -9.77 -37.79
C GLU A 817 23.15 -8.63 -38.45
N ILE A 818 23.18 -8.62 -39.79
CA ILE A 818 23.88 -7.63 -40.59
C ILE A 818 22.85 -7.06 -41.57
N CYS A 819 22.60 -5.74 -41.48
CA CYS A 819 21.67 -5.03 -42.37
C CYS A 819 20.29 -5.72 -42.49
N THR A 820 19.70 -6.17 -41.37
CA THR A 820 18.41 -6.90 -41.25
C THR A 820 18.40 -8.37 -41.68
N VAL A 821 19.55 -8.95 -42.04
CA VAL A 821 19.69 -10.38 -42.38
C VAL A 821 20.41 -11.11 -41.25
N ILE A 822 19.80 -12.21 -40.76
CA ILE A 822 20.39 -13.05 -39.71
C ILE A 822 21.22 -14.16 -40.35
N HIS A 823 22.52 -14.17 -40.07
CA HIS A 823 23.47 -15.20 -40.46
C HIS A 823 23.73 -16.13 -39.28
N SER A 824 23.29 -17.38 -39.35
CA SER A 824 23.49 -18.37 -38.29
C SER A 824 24.58 -19.38 -38.66
N PHE A 825 25.47 -19.69 -37.71
CA PHE A 825 26.54 -20.67 -37.83
C PHE A 825 26.33 -21.80 -36.83
N LYS A 826 26.34 -23.05 -37.29
CA LYS A 826 26.32 -24.25 -36.43
C LYS A 826 27.70 -24.88 -36.29
N SER A 827 27.92 -25.69 -35.24
CA SER A 827 29.20 -26.38 -35.04
C SER A 827 29.49 -27.30 -36.23
N GLY A 828 30.65 -27.13 -36.87
CA GLY A 828 31.03 -27.87 -38.09
C GLY A 828 30.33 -27.41 -39.38
N ASP A 829 29.55 -26.34 -39.35
CA ASP A 829 28.85 -25.81 -40.51
C ASP A 829 29.83 -25.17 -41.50
N SER A 830 29.81 -25.60 -42.76
CA SER A 830 30.60 -25.04 -43.88
C SER A 830 29.72 -24.43 -44.97
N SER A 831 28.42 -24.28 -44.73
CA SER A 831 27.41 -23.94 -45.75
C SER A 831 27.31 -22.45 -46.07
N HIS A 832 27.97 -21.57 -45.30
CA HIS A 832 27.89 -20.13 -45.50
C HIS A 832 28.54 -19.70 -46.84
N PRO A 833 27.88 -18.88 -47.68
CA PRO A 833 28.40 -18.49 -49.00
C PRO A 833 29.79 -17.84 -48.95
N GLU A 834 30.07 -17.09 -47.89
CA GLU A 834 31.34 -16.40 -47.66
C GLU A 834 32.29 -17.15 -46.70
N MET A 835 32.09 -18.46 -46.49
CA MET A 835 32.86 -19.21 -45.50
C MET A 835 34.38 -19.13 -45.74
N GLY A 836 34.84 -19.20 -46.99
CA GLY A 836 36.26 -19.09 -47.32
C GLY A 836 36.89 -17.76 -46.85
N THR A 837 36.16 -16.65 -46.96
CA THR A 837 36.58 -15.32 -46.51
C THR A 837 36.55 -15.18 -44.99
N ILE A 838 35.55 -15.74 -44.33
CA ILE A 838 35.45 -15.80 -42.86
C ILE A 838 36.64 -16.57 -42.28
N LEU A 839 36.97 -17.73 -42.85
CA LEU A 839 38.10 -18.55 -42.43
C LEU A 839 39.44 -17.87 -42.69
N ALA A 840 39.60 -17.16 -43.81
CA ALA A 840 40.79 -16.36 -44.08
C ALA A 840 40.99 -15.22 -43.05
N MET A 841 39.90 -14.55 -42.64
CA MET A 841 39.94 -13.53 -41.59
C MET A 841 40.29 -14.12 -40.22
N TRP A 842 39.73 -15.29 -39.89
CA TRP A 842 40.08 -16.00 -38.67
C TRP A 842 41.57 -16.38 -38.65
N ASN A 843 42.11 -16.95 -39.73
CA ASN A 843 43.53 -17.29 -39.83
C ASN A 843 44.43 -16.06 -39.69
N LYS A 844 44.01 -14.91 -40.23
CA LYS A 844 44.72 -13.63 -40.07
C LYS A 844 44.70 -13.13 -38.63
N LEU A 845 43.59 -13.28 -37.91
CA LEU A 845 43.47 -12.95 -36.49
C LEU A 845 44.31 -13.91 -35.64
N ALA A 846 44.16 -15.21 -35.85
CA ALA A 846 44.93 -16.28 -35.20
C ALA A 846 46.46 -16.05 -35.31
N TYR A 847 46.95 -15.76 -36.51
CA TYR A 847 48.36 -15.44 -36.77
C TYR A 847 48.83 -14.18 -36.00
N ARG A 848 47.98 -13.15 -35.90
CA ARG A 848 48.30 -11.93 -35.14
C ARG A 848 48.31 -12.18 -33.63
N MET A 849 47.38 -13.00 -33.15
CA MET A 849 47.30 -13.38 -31.74
C MET A 849 48.53 -14.18 -31.31
N SER A 850 48.96 -15.16 -32.12
CA SER A 850 50.17 -15.94 -31.84
C SER A 850 51.43 -15.06 -31.83
N LYS A 851 51.54 -14.11 -32.76
CA LYS A 851 52.64 -13.13 -32.78
C LYS A 851 52.61 -12.15 -31.59
N GLY A 852 51.43 -11.91 -31.00
CA GLY A 852 51.22 -11.08 -29.81
C GLY A 852 51.47 -11.81 -28.47
N GLY A 853 51.99 -13.04 -28.51
CA GLY A 853 52.28 -13.84 -27.31
C GLY A 853 51.05 -14.49 -26.67
N TYR A 854 49.92 -14.53 -27.37
CA TYR A 854 48.74 -15.24 -26.90
C TYR A 854 48.90 -16.75 -27.09
N VAL A 855 48.92 -17.48 -25.97
CA VAL A 855 48.85 -18.94 -25.94
C VAL A 855 47.41 -19.32 -25.58
N PRO A 856 46.67 -20.03 -26.46
CA PRO A 856 45.34 -20.53 -26.14
C PRO A 856 45.40 -21.43 -24.90
N GLN A 857 44.61 -21.14 -23.87
CA GLN A 857 44.60 -21.92 -22.63
C GLN A 857 43.80 -23.23 -22.72
N ASN A 858 43.01 -23.42 -23.78
CA ASN A 858 42.19 -24.61 -23.98
C ASN A 858 42.70 -25.41 -25.19
N ILE A 859 43.04 -26.68 -24.98
CA ILE A 859 43.17 -27.68 -26.04
C ILE A 859 41.76 -27.97 -26.54
N VAL A 860 41.51 -27.82 -27.84
CA VAL A 860 40.20 -28.12 -28.43
C VAL A 860 40.29 -29.45 -29.14
N PHE A 861 39.47 -30.41 -28.72
CA PHE A 861 39.38 -31.72 -29.34
C PHE A 861 38.05 -31.81 -30.10
N CYS A 862 38.11 -32.14 -31.39
CA CYS A 862 36.95 -32.60 -32.16
C CYS A 862 36.96 -34.14 -32.23
N ASP A 863 35.88 -34.74 -32.73
CA ASP A 863 35.63 -36.19 -32.85
C ASP A 863 36.76 -37.04 -33.53
N GLN A 864 37.87 -36.42 -33.94
CA GLN A 864 39.02 -37.05 -34.61
C GLN A 864 40.39 -36.86 -33.89
N GLY A 865 40.44 -36.34 -32.66
CA GLY A 865 41.67 -36.25 -31.86
C GLY A 865 42.12 -34.83 -31.50
N GLU A 866 43.39 -34.69 -31.06
CA GLU A 866 44.02 -33.38 -30.78
C GLU A 866 44.03 -32.52 -32.03
N VAL A 867 43.37 -31.36 -31.99
CA VAL A 867 43.48 -30.37 -33.07
C VAL A 867 43.96 -29.04 -32.48
N ASP A 868 44.85 -28.36 -33.20
CA ASP A 868 45.36 -27.04 -32.83
C ASP A 868 44.20 -26.08 -32.49
N PRO A 869 44.19 -25.43 -31.31
CA PRO A 869 43.13 -24.49 -30.91
C PRO A 869 42.87 -23.36 -31.93
N PHE A 870 43.85 -23.07 -32.79
CA PHE A 870 43.71 -22.13 -33.91
C PHE A 870 42.94 -22.69 -35.10
N THR A 871 42.87 -24.00 -35.25
CA THR A 871 42.14 -24.70 -36.33
C THR A 871 40.71 -25.10 -35.98
N CYS A 872 40.30 -24.99 -34.71
CA CYS A 872 38.92 -25.33 -34.31
C CYS A 872 37.93 -24.16 -34.49
N TYR A 873 36.93 -24.40 -35.35
CA TYR A 873 35.90 -23.44 -35.77
C TYR A 873 34.71 -23.42 -34.80
N HIS A 874 34.82 -22.65 -33.71
CA HIS A 874 33.63 -22.35 -32.90
C HIS A 874 32.69 -21.41 -33.66
N THR A 875 31.39 -21.64 -33.52
CA THR A 875 30.32 -20.86 -34.17
C THR A 875 30.42 -19.36 -33.88
N GLU A 876 30.85 -18.99 -32.67
CA GLU A 876 31.06 -17.60 -32.24
C GLU A 876 32.24 -16.94 -32.97
N LYS A 877 33.33 -17.67 -33.22
CA LYS A 877 34.50 -17.16 -33.97
C LYS A 877 34.12 -16.81 -35.40
N LEU A 878 33.29 -17.65 -36.02
CA LEU A 878 32.79 -17.46 -37.39
C LEU A 878 31.85 -16.25 -37.48
N ALA A 879 30.92 -16.11 -36.52
CA ALA A 879 30.03 -14.96 -36.43
C ALA A 879 30.79 -13.63 -36.24
N VAL A 880 31.80 -13.61 -35.36
CA VAL A 880 32.65 -12.43 -35.13
C VAL A 880 33.48 -12.08 -36.37
N CYS A 881 34.06 -13.07 -37.04
CA CYS A 881 34.82 -12.83 -38.27
C CYS A 881 33.94 -12.26 -39.39
N LEU A 882 32.70 -12.75 -39.54
CA LEU A 882 31.73 -12.18 -40.46
C LEU A 882 31.39 -10.72 -40.08
N GLY A 883 31.16 -10.44 -38.80
CA GLY A 883 30.92 -9.08 -38.31
C GLY A 883 32.08 -8.12 -38.63
N ILE A 884 33.33 -8.57 -38.43
CA ILE A 884 34.53 -7.77 -38.75
C ILE A 884 34.67 -7.53 -40.26
N ILE A 885 34.30 -8.50 -41.11
CA ILE A 885 34.34 -8.36 -42.57
C ILE A 885 33.28 -7.35 -43.05
N SER A 886 32.09 -7.35 -42.45
CA SER A 886 30.96 -6.54 -42.90
C SER A 886 30.95 -5.10 -42.35
N LEU A 887 31.72 -4.80 -41.31
CA LEU A 887 31.87 -3.44 -40.77
C LEU A 887 32.81 -2.60 -41.66
N ARG A 888 32.36 -1.43 -42.12
CA ARG A 888 33.20 -0.49 -42.89
C ARG A 888 34.30 0.11 -41.99
N ALA A 889 35.48 0.33 -42.58
CA ALA A 889 36.63 0.95 -41.90
C ALA A 889 36.25 2.32 -41.29
N ASN A 890 36.73 2.57 -40.06
CA ASN A 890 36.59 3.81 -39.26
C ASN A 890 35.30 4.04 -38.46
N ILE A 891 34.48 3.01 -38.18
CA ILE A 891 33.48 3.12 -37.11
C ILE A 891 34.13 2.62 -35.80
N PRO A 892 34.31 3.47 -34.76
CA PRO A 892 34.77 3.02 -33.46
C PRO A 892 33.68 2.15 -32.83
N ILE A 893 34.03 0.93 -32.41
CA ILE A 893 33.08 0.03 -31.79
C ILE A 893 32.80 0.50 -30.35
N ARG A 894 31.77 1.35 -30.19
CA ARG A 894 31.22 1.69 -28.87
C ARG A 894 30.47 0.48 -28.31
N ARG A 895 30.67 0.20 -27.02
CA ARG A 895 30.10 -0.92 -26.22
C ARG A 895 28.58 -1.14 -26.41
N GLU A 896 27.84 -0.13 -26.88
CA GLU A 896 26.39 -0.18 -27.08
C GLU A 896 25.95 -0.98 -28.33
N MET A 897 26.80 -1.16 -29.34
CA MET A 897 26.40 -1.87 -30.58
C MET A 897 26.38 -3.41 -30.45
N LEU A 898 27.06 -3.98 -29.45
CA LEU A 898 27.06 -5.44 -29.22
C LEU A 898 25.79 -5.96 -28.54
N TRP A 899 24.94 -5.09 -27.98
CA TRP A 899 23.63 -5.49 -27.47
C TRP A 899 22.55 -5.54 -28.55
N PHE A 900 22.78 -4.91 -29.72
CA PHE A 900 21.86 -5.02 -30.86
C PHE A 900 22.15 -6.22 -31.78
N SER A 901 23.26 -6.93 -31.61
CA SER A 901 23.36 -8.31 -32.09
C SER A 901 22.77 -9.23 -31.02
N ARG A 902 21.48 -9.54 -31.12
CA ARG A 902 20.88 -10.62 -30.34
C ARG A 902 21.72 -11.89 -30.60
N VAL A 903 22.48 -12.35 -29.62
CA VAL A 903 22.99 -13.73 -29.59
C VAL A 903 22.27 -14.37 -28.41
N MET A 904 21.14 -15.02 -28.68
CA MET A 904 20.47 -15.84 -27.68
C MET A 904 21.25 -17.13 -27.51
N ALA A 905 22.16 -17.17 -26.54
CA ALA A 905 22.49 -18.41 -25.84
C ALA A 905 21.53 -18.50 -24.64
N GLY A 906 20.58 -19.44 -24.69
CA GLY A 906 19.65 -19.67 -23.59
C GLY A 906 20.41 -20.14 -22.35
N GLY A 907 20.31 -19.36 -21.27
CA GLY A 907 20.89 -19.69 -19.96
C GLY A 907 21.43 -18.45 -19.26
N MET A 908 20.74 -18.06 -18.18
CA MET A 908 20.98 -16.90 -17.32
C MET A 908 22.45 -16.67 -16.96
N CYS A 909 22.93 -15.44 -17.10
CA CYS A 909 23.91 -14.78 -16.23
C CYS A 909 24.09 -13.32 -16.67
N ALA A 910 23.34 -12.41 -16.04
CA ALA A 910 23.63 -10.99 -16.06
C ALA A 910 24.73 -10.70 -15.02
N TRP A 911 25.95 -10.37 -15.45
CA TRP A 911 26.94 -9.69 -14.61
C TRP A 911 27.64 -8.60 -15.43
N GLY A 912 27.54 -7.37 -14.93
CA GLY A 912 28.15 -6.18 -15.53
C GLY A 912 29.67 -6.18 -15.40
N PHE A 913 30.35 -5.70 -16.44
CA PHE A 913 31.78 -5.44 -16.44
C PHE A 913 32.03 -3.92 -16.53
N VAL A 914 32.45 -3.30 -15.42
CA VAL A 914 33.02 -1.94 -15.39
C VAL A 914 34.55 -2.05 -15.48
N TRP A 915 35.19 -1.25 -16.34
CA TRP A 915 36.65 -1.18 -16.49
C TRP A 915 37.14 0.08 -15.75
N CYS A 916 38.03 -0.06 -14.77
CA CYS A 916 38.81 1.05 -14.21
C CYS A 916 40.28 0.95 -14.64
N GLY A 917 40.84 2.04 -15.15
CA GLY A 917 42.27 2.20 -15.40
C GLY A 917 42.99 2.61 -14.12
N GLY A 918 44.11 1.96 -13.83
CA GLY A 918 45.02 2.30 -12.74
C GLY A 918 46.30 1.47 -12.86
N GLU A 919 47.43 2.16 -12.98
CA GLU A 919 48.78 1.59 -13.13
C GLU A 919 49.28 1.00 -11.80
N GLY A 920 49.74 -0.25 -11.82
CA GLY A 920 50.31 -0.98 -10.66
C GLY A 920 50.63 -2.45 -11.01
N PRO A 921 51.59 -3.13 -10.35
CA PRO A 921 52.41 -4.17 -10.95
C PRO A 921 51.67 -5.49 -11.21
N GLN A 922 52.09 -6.16 -12.29
CA GLN A 922 51.46 -7.31 -12.92
C GLN A 922 51.24 -8.52 -12.01
N ILE A 923 49.97 -8.88 -11.79
CA ILE A 923 49.53 -10.28 -11.62
C ILE A 923 48.33 -10.48 -12.55
N ARG A 924 48.46 -11.41 -13.51
CA ARG A 924 47.56 -11.57 -14.66
C ARG A 924 46.34 -12.44 -14.30
N PRO A 925 45.09 -12.03 -14.62
CA PRO A 925 43.90 -12.87 -14.47
C PRO A 925 43.75 -13.88 -15.63
N PRO A 926 43.06 -15.03 -15.44
CA PRO A 926 43.06 -16.15 -16.39
C PRO A 926 41.99 -16.09 -17.49
N PHE A 927 41.16 -15.04 -17.59
CA PHE A 927 40.23 -14.89 -18.72
C PHE A 927 40.38 -13.52 -19.38
N ARG A 928 41.10 -13.49 -20.51
CA ARG A 928 41.05 -12.39 -21.48
C ARG A 928 40.01 -12.77 -22.55
N PRO A 929 38.94 -11.99 -22.78
CA PRO A 929 38.18 -12.11 -24.01
C PRO A 929 39.12 -11.85 -25.19
N LEU A 930 38.86 -12.50 -26.32
CA LEU A 930 39.57 -12.30 -27.61
C LEU A 930 39.69 -10.80 -28.02
N TRP A 931 38.84 -9.93 -27.49
CA TRP A 931 38.86 -8.48 -27.72
C TRP A 931 40.04 -7.73 -27.09
N SER A 932 40.71 -8.30 -26.07
CA SER A 932 41.89 -7.68 -25.45
C SER A 932 43.15 -7.72 -26.33
N LEU A 933 43.09 -8.32 -27.52
CA LEU A 933 44.17 -8.36 -28.52
C LEU A 933 44.05 -7.29 -29.61
N ALA A 934 43.02 -6.46 -29.59
CA ALA A 934 42.95 -5.23 -30.39
C ALA A 934 43.63 -4.02 -29.71
N SER A 935 44.24 -4.21 -28.54
CA SER A 935 44.88 -3.15 -27.75
C SER A 935 46.16 -2.52 -28.32
N PRO A 936 46.88 -3.06 -29.33
CA PRO A 936 47.95 -2.30 -29.98
C PRO A 936 47.47 -1.51 -31.21
N PHE A 937 46.16 -1.44 -31.48
CA PHE A 937 45.61 -0.68 -32.62
C PHE A 937 45.02 0.70 -32.25
N PHE A 938 45.14 1.10 -30.99
CA PHE A 938 44.81 2.45 -30.51
C PHE A 938 46.00 3.00 -29.72
N ASP A 939 47.14 3.23 -30.40
CA ASP A 939 48.10 4.22 -29.92
C ASP A 939 47.51 5.60 -30.20
N CYS A 940 46.91 6.20 -29.18
CA CYS A 940 46.71 7.64 -29.06
C CYS A 940 47.03 8.04 -27.62
N ASP A 941 48.31 7.94 -27.27
CA ASP A 941 48.92 8.84 -26.29
C ASP A 941 48.81 10.26 -26.86
N PHE A 942 47.72 10.96 -26.54
CA PHE A 942 47.61 12.43 -26.49
C PHE A 942 46.19 12.80 -26.02
N TRP A 943 45.99 12.90 -24.71
CA TRP A 943 44.88 13.68 -24.16
C TRP A 943 45.36 15.11 -23.93
N LEU A 944 44.95 16.03 -24.80
CA LEU A 944 44.70 17.42 -24.42
C LEU A 944 43.18 17.63 -24.33
N PRO A 945 42.71 18.52 -23.44
CA PRO A 945 41.30 18.63 -23.10
C PRO A 945 40.52 19.31 -24.23
N CYS A 946 39.60 18.60 -24.86
CA CYS A 946 38.70 19.23 -25.84
C CYS A 946 37.58 20.00 -25.13
N GLY A 947 37.85 21.28 -24.89
CA GLY A 947 36.87 22.31 -25.21
C GLY A 947 36.68 22.42 -26.72
N GLU A 948 35.48 22.80 -27.12
CA GLU A 948 35.01 23.28 -28.43
C GLU A 948 36.03 23.36 -29.59
N THR A 949 35.77 22.64 -30.69
CA THR A 949 35.60 23.18 -32.07
C THR A 949 35.59 22.06 -33.13
N TRP A 950 34.96 22.38 -34.26
CA TRP A 950 34.60 21.50 -35.38
C TRP A 950 35.74 21.20 -36.39
N LEU A 951 35.59 20.04 -37.08
CA LEU A 951 36.03 19.64 -38.45
C LEU A 951 37.51 19.34 -38.76
N PRO A 952 37.82 18.53 -39.81
CA PRO A 952 36.95 17.77 -40.73
C PRO A 952 36.97 16.24 -40.57
#